data_AF-A0A067PFE7-F1
#
_entry.id   AF-A0A067PFE7-F1
#
_cell.length_a   1.000
_cell.length_b   1.000
_cell.length_c   1.000
_cell.angle_alpha   90.00
_cell.angle_beta   90.00
_cell.angle_gamma   90.00
#
_symmetry.space_group_name_H-M   'P 1'
#
loop_
_entity.id
_entity.type
_entity.pdbx_description
1 polymer ?
#
loop_
_entity_poly.entity_id
_entity_poly.type
_entity_poly.pdbx_seq_one_letter_code
_entity_poly.pdbx_strand_id
1 'polypeptide(L)'
;MSFSIRSLRGSVPGQLDPSQPTRLLRLPGSTLSFASFHPQTASSLREDVLDLQKLSLNEELYRPKRVVIETTPDGRSFWRFVPKAKREPGVEDEGIWPRVIDICGIAVECSQDQWDIYKLDSEYECLVQLPPKPTIITRRVTKEDSLPSSSSQGTKTTSRAQSISASKRRFSSPSLDPDHGLPHPDSKKMRKGEESSESDFDSEDEFESAEEEQVEEMIVDEIRRGRHDGERTKAWRAETAANRKERRERTARKRQNSARDGDFPQDTVDMVDLTHDDDGIHEVSPAPRTSNKPESAAKRKNSSECESLRPDSGFSFTGLFGEARSQGNKRARTRSPASTKRHLDGKRSERQRKRREELEERKKGWRQKKFQAFMDEILKEVPESVHNNGERPTEGVPPESGPPAPEPDDEAKRQAVIEESRRKLADLERDRPIWEQAQRERVAAAERALAEERRKLAERQRQAQLEREKAEREQKRREQEQEAARRREQQEREERSRRMRQQKERWSYGLWTTQRALERYKVLAEAFDSTKFTRSSEPLSFDLVPWPVLHSPVTFTVEDIDWTSVENFFAEVKRHMRGQDYKTFVEKSHRRFHPDRWRGRGLFDAVLKEDHRSELEVAANTVAQAITPIWREAKGR
;
A
#
# COMPACT_ATOMS: atom_id res chain seq x y z
N MET A 1 -37.50 45.68 -36.79
CA MET A 1 -37.12 44.66 -37.79
C MET A 1 -36.94 43.35 -37.06
N SER A 2 -37.82 42.37 -37.28
CA SER A 2 -37.72 41.04 -36.68
C SER A 2 -36.62 40.25 -37.38
N PHE A 3 -35.50 40.00 -36.70
CA PHE A 3 -34.45 39.12 -37.22
C PHE A 3 -34.98 37.69 -37.23
N SER A 4 -35.21 37.13 -38.41
CA SER A 4 -35.54 35.71 -38.57
C SER A 4 -34.28 34.90 -38.29
N ILE A 5 -34.28 34.15 -37.18
CA ILE A 5 -33.16 33.28 -36.81
C ILE A 5 -33.20 32.07 -37.74
N ARG A 6 -32.14 31.88 -38.52
CA ARG A 6 -31.99 30.71 -39.40
C ARG A 6 -31.78 29.46 -38.54
N SER A 7 -32.42 28.35 -38.89
CA SER A 7 -32.25 27.06 -38.19
C SER A 7 -31.40 26.11 -39.04
N LEU A 8 -30.33 25.56 -38.48
CA LEU A 8 -29.49 24.53 -39.09
C LEU A 8 -29.67 23.22 -38.32
N ARG A 9 -30.11 22.17 -39.04
CA ARG A 9 -30.40 20.86 -38.45
C ARG A 9 -29.87 19.73 -39.34
N GLY A 10 -29.66 18.56 -38.73
CA GLY A 10 -29.22 17.33 -39.42
C GLY A 10 -27.70 17.20 -39.54
N SER A 11 -27.25 16.16 -40.26
CA SER A 11 -25.83 15.78 -40.39
C SER A 11 -25.20 16.15 -41.73
N VAL A 12 -25.86 16.99 -42.54
CA VAL A 12 -25.37 17.40 -43.86
C VAL A 12 -24.41 18.59 -43.71
N PRO A 13 -23.12 18.46 -44.11
CA PRO A 13 -22.19 19.58 -44.09
C PRO A 13 -22.50 20.61 -45.20
N GLY A 14 -22.08 21.85 -45.00
CA GLY A 14 -22.13 22.90 -46.01
C GLY A 14 -23.45 23.67 -46.15
N GLN A 15 -24.31 23.67 -45.13
CA GLN A 15 -25.57 24.44 -45.16
C GLN A 15 -25.37 25.97 -45.15
N LEU A 16 -24.27 26.47 -44.56
CA LEU A 16 -23.87 27.88 -44.65
C LEU A 16 -22.63 28.10 -45.53
N ASP A 17 -21.68 27.17 -45.50
CA ASP A 17 -20.44 27.23 -46.28
C ASP A 17 -20.40 26.06 -47.28
N PRO A 18 -20.75 26.30 -48.56
CA PRO A 18 -20.78 25.25 -49.59
C PRO A 18 -19.44 24.55 -49.82
N SER A 19 -18.31 25.13 -49.38
CA SER A 19 -16.97 24.54 -49.53
C SER A 19 -16.62 23.53 -48.42
N GLN A 20 -17.37 23.54 -47.31
CA GLN A 20 -17.15 22.69 -46.15
C GLN A 20 -17.15 21.18 -46.45
N PRO A 21 -18.06 20.62 -47.29
CA PRO A 21 -18.04 19.19 -47.61
C PRO A 21 -16.71 18.72 -48.22
N THR A 22 -16.09 19.54 -49.07
CA THR A 22 -14.82 19.21 -49.74
C THR A 22 -13.65 19.15 -48.77
N ARG A 23 -13.68 19.93 -47.68
CA ARG A 23 -12.65 19.89 -46.63
C ARG A 23 -12.89 18.79 -45.59
N LEU A 24 -14.15 18.52 -45.28
CA LEU A 24 -14.53 17.62 -44.20
C LEU A 24 -14.55 16.14 -44.59
N LEU A 25 -15.12 15.85 -45.76
CA LEU A 25 -15.34 14.48 -46.24
C LEU A 25 -14.06 13.93 -46.88
N ARG A 26 -13.75 12.66 -46.63
CA ARG A 26 -12.59 12.00 -47.25
C ARG A 26 -12.83 11.70 -48.72
N LEU A 27 -14.08 11.38 -49.06
CA LEU A 27 -14.51 11.11 -50.43
C LEU A 27 -15.74 11.96 -50.77
N PRO A 28 -15.84 12.45 -52.02
CA PRO A 28 -17.03 13.15 -52.46
C PRO A 28 -18.23 12.22 -52.42
N GLY A 29 -19.37 12.71 -51.90
CA GLY A 29 -20.59 11.94 -51.74
C GLY A 29 -20.66 11.09 -50.46
N SER A 30 -19.62 11.08 -49.62
CA SER A 30 -19.72 10.49 -48.28
C SER A 30 -20.81 11.18 -47.45
N THR A 31 -21.44 10.42 -46.56
CA THR A 31 -22.42 10.92 -45.59
C THR A 31 -21.85 10.85 -44.18
N LEU A 32 -22.21 11.82 -43.32
CA LEU A 32 -21.84 11.82 -41.91
C LEU A 32 -23.03 11.38 -41.06
N SER A 33 -22.75 10.54 -40.08
CA SER A 33 -23.67 10.20 -38.99
C SER A 33 -22.95 10.35 -37.66
N PHE A 34 -23.68 10.65 -36.59
CA PHE A 34 -23.10 10.91 -35.28
C PHE A 34 -23.65 9.93 -34.25
N ALA A 35 -22.77 9.46 -33.35
CA ALA A 35 -23.13 8.57 -32.27
C ALA A 35 -22.42 8.96 -30.96
N SER A 36 -22.93 8.48 -29.84
CA SER A 36 -22.27 8.56 -28.54
C SER A 36 -21.45 7.29 -28.29
N PHE A 37 -20.14 7.45 -28.13
CA PHE A 37 -19.24 6.40 -27.70
C PHE A 37 -19.12 6.44 -26.17
N HIS A 38 -19.61 5.39 -25.52
CA HIS A 38 -19.42 5.18 -24.10
C HIS A 38 -18.20 4.27 -23.89
N PRO A 39 -17.13 4.69 -23.17
CA PRO A 39 -15.95 3.84 -22.96
C PRO A 39 -16.29 2.48 -22.32
N GLN A 40 -17.34 2.45 -21.50
CA GLN A 40 -17.84 1.23 -20.86
C GLN A 40 -18.56 0.28 -21.83
N THR A 41 -19.17 0.76 -22.93
CA THR A 41 -19.80 -0.14 -23.90
C THR A 41 -18.79 -0.82 -24.82
N ALA A 42 -17.65 -0.16 -25.06
CA ALA A 42 -16.57 -0.70 -25.90
C ALA A 42 -15.57 -1.58 -25.13
N SER A 43 -15.48 -1.41 -23.80
CA SER A 43 -14.77 -2.35 -22.95
C SER A 43 -15.62 -3.61 -22.82
N SER A 44 -15.34 -4.63 -23.63
CA SER A 44 -15.90 -5.99 -23.47
C SER A 44 -15.55 -6.65 -22.13
N LEU A 45 -14.80 -5.94 -21.28
CA LEU A 45 -14.58 -6.23 -19.87
C LEU A 45 -15.87 -5.97 -19.06
N ARG A 46 -16.96 -6.64 -19.45
CA ARG A 46 -18.22 -6.62 -18.73
C ARG A 46 -18.03 -7.33 -17.39
N GLU A 47 -18.35 -6.57 -16.34
CA GLU A 47 -18.94 -6.97 -15.05
C GLU A 47 -18.06 -7.24 -13.82
N ASP A 48 -16.75 -7.50 -13.93
CA ASP A 48 -15.94 -7.79 -12.72
C ASP A 48 -14.95 -6.68 -12.30
N VAL A 49 -14.86 -5.56 -13.03
CA VAL A 49 -14.07 -4.41 -12.57
C VAL A 49 -14.94 -3.49 -11.76
N LEU A 50 -14.94 -3.75 -10.45
CA LEU A 50 -15.44 -2.93 -9.35
C LEU A 50 -15.53 -1.44 -9.70
N ASP A 51 -16.75 -0.93 -9.68
CA ASP A 51 -17.19 0.41 -9.29
C ASP A 51 -16.13 1.54 -9.36
N LEU A 52 -15.52 1.70 -10.53
CA LEU A 52 -14.61 2.82 -10.82
C LEU A 52 -15.30 4.19 -10.67
N GLN A 53 -16.63 4.23 -10.54
CA GLN A 53 -17.39 5.44 -10.23
C GLN A 53 -17.15 5.95 -8.80
N LYS A 54 -16.72 5.10 -7.85
CA LYS A 54 -16.38 5.52 -6.48
C LYS A 54 -14.96 6.08 -6.35
N LEU A 55 -14.10 5.81 -7.33
CA LEU A 55 -12.84 6.52 -7.44
C LEU A 55 -13.12 7.81 -8.21
N SER A 56 -13.33 8.90 -7.46
CA SER A 56 -13.49 10.30 -7.89
C SER A 56 -12.29 10.83 -8.73
N LEU A 57 -11.85 10.06 -9.72
CA LEU A 57 -10.82 10.43 -10.68
C LEU A 57 -11.52 10.95 -11.93
N ASN A 58 -11.73 12.27 -11.94
CA ASN A 58 -12.14 13.08 -13.08
C ASN A 58 -13.33 12.50 -13.86
N GLU A 59 -14.54 12.83 -13.40
CA GLU A 59 -15.82 12.54 -14.06
C GLU A 59 -15.81 12.87 -15.58
N GLU A 60 -14.96 13.81 -16.02
CA GLU A 60 -14.71 14.13 -17.42
C GLU A 60 -14.17 12.97 -18.30
N LEU A 61 -13.51 11.97 -17.72
CA LEU A 61 -12.97 10.82 -18.47
C LEU A 61 -14.06 9.81 -18.85
N TYR A 62 -15.19 9.81 -18.13
CA TYR A 62 -16.28 8.85 -18.31
C TYR A 62 -17.50 9.43 -19.03
N ARG A 63 -17.54 10.75 -19.30
CA ARG A 63 -18.62 11.32 -20.12
C ARG A 63 -18.62 10.70 -21.53
N PRO A 64 -19.80 10.31 -22.07
CA PRO A 64 -19.91 9.79 -23.43
C PRO A 64 -19.23 10.72 -24.43
N LYS A 65 -18.29 10.20 -25.21
CA LYS A 65 -17.58 10.96 -26.24
C LYS A 65 -18.37 10.89 -27.53
N ARG A 66 -18.54 12.01 -28.23
CA ARG A 66 -19.18 12.02 -29.55
C ARG A 66 -18.21 11.47 -30.60
N VAL A 67 -18.70 10.55 -31.42
CA VAL A 67 -17.99 10.03 -32.59
C VAL A 67 -18.77 10.37 -33.85
N VAL A 68 -18.05 10.67 -34.92
CA VAL A 68 -18.61 10.80 -36.27
C VAL A 68 -18.26 9.54 -37.05
N ILE A 69 -19.25 9.00 -37.75
CA ILE A 69 -19.14 7.84 -38.64
C ILE A 69 -19.39 8.37 -40.06
N GLU A 70 -18.36 8.34 -40.88
CA GLU A 70 -18.41 8.68 -42.30
C GLU A 70 -18.68 7.41 -43.11
N THR A 71 -19.82 7.37 -43.80
CA THR A 71 -20.21 6.27 -44.70
C THR A 71 -19.96 6.71 -46.14
N THR A 72 -19.03 6.03 -46.79
CA THR A 72 -18.70 6.24 -48.21
C THR A 72 -19.83 5.75 -49.12
N PRO A 73 -19.92 6.23 -50.38
CA PRO A 73 -20.90 5.73 -51.35
C PRO A 73 -20.83 4.21 -51.58
N ASP A 74 -19.65 3.61 -51.40
CA ASP A 74 -19.40 2.17 -51.51
C ASP A 74 -19.88 1.36 -50.27
N GLY A 75 -20.47 2.04 -49.28
CA GLY A 75 -20.98 1.41 -48.04
C GLY A 75 -19.92 1.15 -46.96
N ARG A 76 -18.65 1.55 -47.18
CA ARG A 76 -17.61 1.44 -46.13
C ARG A 76 -17.76 2.56 -45.11
N SER A 77 -17.58 2.21 -43.84
CA SER A 77 -17.72 3.16 -42.73
C SER A 77 -16.39 3.40 -42.03
N PHE A 78 -16.04 4.66 -41.84
CA PHE A 78 -14.90 5.09 -41.04
C PHE A 78 -15.40 5.92 -39.87
N TRP A 79 -14.76 5.82 -38.69
CA TRP A 79 -15.14 6.64 -37.56
C TRP A 79 -13.96 7.43 -36.99
N ARG A 80 -14.26 8.59 -36.40
CA ARG A 80 -13.29 9.42 -35.65
C ARG A 80 -14.00 10.15 -34.51
N PHE A 81 -13.25 10.51 -33.47
CA PHE A 81 -13.78 11.31 -32.37
C PHE A 81 -14.04 12.74 -32.83
N VAL A 82 -15.16 13.32 -32.40
CA VAL A 82 -15.44 14.74 -32.58
C VAL A 82 -14.55 15.53 -31.60
N PRO A 83 -13.74 16.50 -32.07
CA PRO A 83 -12.94 17.34 -31.18
C PRO A 83 -13.80 18.06 -30.14
N LYS A 84 -13.25 18.29 -28.93
CA LYS A 84 -13.88 19.17 -27.94
C LYS A 84 -13.80 20.62 -28.43
N ALA A 85 -14.86 21.40 -28.21
CA ALA A 85 -14.80 22.85 -28.44
C ALA A 85 -13.83 23.52 -27.47
N LYS A 86 -13.30 24.70 -27.84
CA LYS A 86 -12.63 25.56 -26.87
C LYS A 86 -13.68 26.11 -25.91
N ARG A 87 -13.32 26.20 -24.63
CA ARG A 87 -14.19 26.68 -23.56
C ARG A 87 -13.56 27.91 -22.94
N GLU A 88 -14.35 28.95 -22.72
CA GLU A 88 -13.95 30.10 -21.91
C GLU A 88 -13.70 29.62 -20.46
N PRO A 89 -12.72 30.20 -19.73
CA PRO A 89 -12.51 29.85 -18.32
C PRO A 89 -13.80 29.97 -17.51
N GLY A 90 -14.17 28.91 -16.79
CA GLY A 90 -15.41 28.82 -16.02
C GLY A 90 -16.57 28.08 -16.71
N VAL A 91 -16.40 27.65 -17.97
CA VAL A 91 -17.39 26.82 -18.68
C VAL A 91 -17.08 25.34 -18.50
N GLU A 92 -17.94 24.62 -17.76
CA GLU A 92 -17.77 23.20 -17.44
C GLU A 92 -18.15 22.25 -18.58
N ASP A 93 -19.14 22.61 -19.41
CA ASP A 93 -19.61 21.79 -20.52
C ASP A 93 -20.07 22.60 -21.75
N GLU A 94 -20.39 21.89 -22.84
CA GLU A 94 -20.84 22.53 -24.08
C GLU A 94 -22.33 22.93 -24.03
N GLY A 95 -23.06 22.61 -22.96
CA GLY A 95 -24.49 22.86 -22.78
C GLY A 95 -25.42 21.89 -23.53
N ILE A 96 -26.71 22.23 -23.52
CA ILE A 96 -27.79 21.49 -24.19
C ILE A 96 -28.01 22.05 -25.60
N TRP A 97 -28.35 21.18 -26.54
CA TRP A 97 -28.63 21.49 -27.94
C TRP A 97 -30.06 21.04 -28.31
N PRO A 98 -30.75 21.69 -29.27
CA PRO A 98 -30.31 22.81 -30.10
C PRO A 98 -30.25 24.13 -29.33
N ARG A 99 -29.42 25.08 -29.80
CA ARG A 99 -29.33 26.43 -29.21
C ARG A 99 -28.94 27.47 -30.25
N VAL A 100 -29.20 28.75 -29.93
CA VAL A 100 -28.77 29.88 -30.75
C VAL A 100 -27.28 30.14 -30.53
N ILE A 101 -26.50 30.09 -31.61
CA ILE A 101 -25.07 30.39 -31.63
C ILE A 101 -24.77 31.44 -32.71
N ASP A 102 -23.66 32.13 -32.57
CA ASP A 102 -23.17 33.08 -33.58
C ASP A 102 -22.18 32.36 -34.52
N ILE A 103 -22.53 32.24 -35.81
CA ILE A 103 -21.67 31.66 -36.84
C ILE A 103 -21.20 32.79 -37.76
N CYS A 104 -19.94 33.20 -37.64
CA CYS A 104 -19.33 34.26 -38.44
C CYS A 104 -20.12 35.59 -38.43
N GLY A 105 -20.72 35.98 -37.30
CA GLY A 105 -21.51 37.20 -37.13
C GLY A 105 -23.01 37.03 -37.39
N ILE A 106 -23.48 35.81 -37.63
CA ILE A 106 -24.89 35.50 -37.92
C ILE A 106 -25.46 34.62 -36.79
N ALA A 107 -26.52 35.10 -36.15
CA ALA A 107 -27.25 34.33 -35.14
C ALA A 107 -28.06 33.19 -35.80
N VAL A 108 -27.77 31.96 -35.40
CA VAL A 108 -28.33 30.74 -35.99
C VAL A 108 -28.72 29.77 -34.89
N GLU A 109 -29.93 29.21 -34.97
CA GLU A 109 -30.33 28.05 -34.15
C GLU A 109 -29.66 26.80 -34.72
N CYS A 110 -28.72 26.21 -33.99
CA CYS A 110 -27.88 25.13 -34.48
C CYS A 110 -28.17 23.84 -33.70
N SER A 111 -28.28 22.71 -34.40
CA SER A 111 -28.38 21.38 -33.76
C SER A 111 -27.02 20.87 -33.29
N GLN A 112 -27.00 19.84 -32.42
CA GLN A 112 -25.75 19.23 -31.94
C GLN A 112 -24.91 18.66 -33.08
N ASP A 113 -25.54 18.03 -34.07
CA ASP A 113 -24.85 17.46 -35.24
C ASP A 113 -24.20 18.56 -36.09
N GLN A 114 -24.89 19.68 -36.33
CA GLN A 114 -24.33 20.81 -37.07
C GLN A 114 -23.16 21.44 -36.30
N TRP A 115 -23.27 21.59 -34.98
CA TRP A 115 -22.16 22.01 -34.14
C TRP A 115 -20.94 21.07 -34.24
N ASP A 116 -21.18 19.76 -34.19
CA ASP A 116 -20.12 18.76 -34.32
C ASP A 116 -19.47 18.77 -35.72
N ILE A 117 -20.22 19.08 -36.79
CA ILE A 117 -19.69 19.29 -38.14
C ILE A 117 -18.68 20.44 -38.17
N TYR A 118 -19.01 21.59 -37.57
CA TYR A 118 -18.08 22.72 -37.53
C TYR A 118 -16.85 22.46 -36.66
N LYS A 119 -16.97 21.65 -35.58
CA LYS A 119 -15.80 21.22 -34.78
C LYS A 119 -14.83 20.32 -35.54
N LEU A 120 -15.32 19.58 -36.53
CA LEU A 120 -14.48 18.71 -37.37
C LEU A 120 -13.67 19.51 -38.41
N ASP A 121 -14.12 20.71 -38.77
CA ASP A 121 -13.51 21.53 -39.81
C ASP A 121 -12.39 22.39 -39.21
N SER A 122 -11.15 22.13 -39.60
CA SER A 122 -9.98 22.84 -39.09
C SER A 122 -9.97 24.32 -39.46
N GLU A 123 -10.76 24.73 -40.45
CA GLU A 123 -10.92 26.12 -40.86
C GLU A 123 -11.79 26.92 -39.90
N TYR A 124 -12.54 26.27 -39.00
CA TYR A 124 -13.36 26.94 -38.00
C TYR A 124 -12.80 26.78 -36.59
N GLU A 125 -13.12 27.75 -35.74
CA GLU A 125 -12.84 27.73 -34.31
C GLU A 125 -14.17 27.84 -33.57
N CYS A 126 -14.48 26.80 -32.80
CA CYS A 126 -15.69 26.69 -32.00
C CYS A 126 -15.36 27.06 -30.55
N LEU A 127 -15.95 28.15 -30.04
CA LEU A 127 -15.74 28.66 -28.69
C LEU A 127 -17.06 28.72 -27.91
N VAL A 128 -17.13 27.97 -26.81
CA VAL A 128 -18.24 28.03 -25.84
C VAL A 128 -17.94 29.09 -24.79
N GLN A 129 -18.79 30.10 -24.71
CA GLN A 129 -18.67 31.23 -23.80
C GLN A 129 -19.57 31.05 -22.58
N LEU A 130 -19.26 31.76 -21.50
CA LEU A 130 -20.08 31.76 -20.30
C LEU A 130 -21.41 32.49 -20.57
N PRO A 131 -22.58 31.94 -20.17
CA PRO A 131 -23.86 32.65 -20.24
C PRO A 131 -23.76 34.02 -19.57
N PRO A 132 -24.34 35.09 -20.15
CA PRO A 132 -25.33 35.09 -21.24
C PRO A 132 -24.75 35.20 -22.66
N LYS A 133 -23.42 35.16 -22.83
CA LYS A 133 -22.83 35.33 -24.16
C LYS A 133 -23.13 34.10 -25.04
N PRO A 134 -23.53 34.28 -26.31
CA PRO A 134 -23.75 33.16 -27.20
C PRO A 134 -22.42 32.47 -27.50
N THR A 135 -22.50 31.16 -27.75
CA THR A 135 -21.37 30.40 -28.29
C THR A 135 -21.06 30.89 -29.71
N ILE A 136 -19.78 30.94 -30.08
CA ILE A 136 -19.33 31.51 -31.34
C ILE A 136 -18.56 30.50 -32.17
N ILE A 137 -18.82 30.48 -33.48
CA ILE A 137 -17.99 29.83 -34.50
C ILE A 137 -17.36 30.94 -35.33
N THR A 138 -16.03 31.04 -35.30
CA THR A 138 -15.26 31.98 -36.12
C THR A 138 -14.42 31.23 -37.13
N ARG A 139 -14.36 31.71 -38.37
CA ARG A 139 -13.40 31.20 -39.36
C ARG A 139 -11.98 31.58 -38.91
N ARG A 140 -11.07 30.61 -38.86
CA ARG A 140 -9.66 30.84 -38.55
C ARG A 140 -9.04 31.60 -39.70
N VAL A 141 -8.41 32.72 -39.38
CA VAL A 141 -7.55 33.42 -40.33
C VAL A 141 -6.26 32.60 -40.45
N THR A 142 -6.12 31.85 -41.54
CA THR A 142 -4.88 31.15 -41.88
C THR A 142 -3.76 32.18 -41.97
N LYS A 143 -2.66 31.96 -41.25
CA LYS A 143 -1.54 32.91 -41.19
C LYS A 143 -0.95 33.22 -42.58
N GLU A 144 -1.16 32.33 -43.56
CA GLU A 144 -0.74 32.51 -44.95
C GLU A 144 -1.43 33.68 -45.66
N ASP A 145 -2.69 33.99 -45.31
CA ASP A 145 -3.43 35.13 -45.89
C ASP A 145 -3.10 36.47 -45.21
N SER A 146 -2.32 36.44 -44.12
CA SER A 146 -1.91 37.64 -43.38
C SER A 146 -0.52 38.17 -43.76
N LEU A 147 0.13 37.60 -44.79
CA LEU A 147 1.28 38.26 -45.41
C LEU A 147 0.76 39.41 -46.28
N PRO A 148 1.02 40.68 -45.92
CA PRO A 148 0.66 41.78 -46.80
C PRO A 148 1.40 41.59 -48.12
N SER A 149 0.64 41.38 -49.19
CA SER A 149 1.11 41.49 -50.57
C SER A 149 1.68 42.89 -50.75
N SER A 150 2.96 43.04 -50.44
CA SER A 150 3.74 44.26 -50.64
C SER A 150 4.25 44.26 -52.07
N SER A 151 3.31 44.35 -53.01
CA SER A 151 3.60 44.72 -54.39
C SER A 151 3.58 46.24 -54.53
N SER A 152 4.61 46.92 -54.03
CA SER A 152 4.92 48.31 -54.43
C SER A 152 6.40 48.63 -54.25
N GLN A 153 7.11 48.54 -55.37
CA GLN A 153 8.17 49.46 -55.83
C GLN A 153 9.16 50.06 -54.81
N GLY A 154 10.42 49.61 -54.92
CA GLY A 154 11.57 50.48 -55.14
C GLY A 154 12.03 51.40 -54.02
N THR A 155 13.18 51.10 -53.41
CA THR A 155 14.47 51.76 -53.73
C THR A 155 15.57 51.26 -52.79
N LYS A 156 16.77 51.18 -53.37
CA LYS A 156 18.04 50.75 -52.78
C LYS A 156 18.46 51.68 -51.64
N THR A 157 18.95 51.14 -50.53
CA THR A 157 20.21 51.58 -49.88
C THR A 157 20.60 50.67 -48.69
N THR A 158 21.65 49.88 -48.94
CA THR A 158 22.83 49.59 -48.10
C THR A 158 22.78 49.62 -46.57
N SER A 159 23.28 48.51 -46.03
CA SER A 159 24.07 48.32 -44.79
C SER A 159 23.33 48.35 -43.44
N ARG A 160 23.40 47.23 -42.71
CA ARG A 160 24.35 47.06 -41.59
C ARG A 160 24.18 45.67 -40.95
N ALA A 161 25.33 45.02 -40.74
CA ALA A 161 25.47 43.69 -40.17
C ALA A 161 25.18 43.64 -38.65
N GLN A 162 25.15 42.40 -38.14
CA GLN A 162 25.13 41.89 -36.75
C GLN A 162 23.78 41.25 -36.40
N SER A 163 23.69 40.07 -35.79
CA SER A 163 24.68 39.08 -35.37
C SER A 163 23.93 37.80 -34.98
N ILE A 164 24.65 36.70 -35.08
CA ILE A 164 24.28 35.31 -34.82
C ILE A 164 23.83 35.10 -33.36
N SER A 165 22.70 34.42 -33.15
CA SER A 165 22.55 33.50 -32.01
C SER A 165 21.54 32.40 -32.33
N ALA A 166 22.09 31.23 -32.63
CA ALA A 166 21.39 30.00 -32.91
C ALA A 166 20.90 29.32 -31.62
N SER A 167 19.64 28.89 -31.57
CA SER A 167 19.23 27.69 -30.84
C SER A 167 17.87 27.20 -31.34
N LYS A 168 17.87 26.33 -32.35
CA LYS A 168 16.71 25.56 -32.82
C LYS A 168 17.02 24.08 -32.60
N ARG A 169 16.42 23.46 -31.58
CA ARG A 169 16.24 22.00 -31.54
C ARG A 169 14.98 21.67 -32.34
N ARG A 170 15.16 21.24 -33.58
CA ARG A 170 14.12 20.57 -34.39
C ARG A 170 14.09 19.10 -33.97
N PHE A 171 12.92 18.61 -33.55
CA PHE A 171 12.61 17.18 -33.58
C PHE A 171 12.19 16.83 -35.01
N SER A 172 12.89 15.89 -35.64
CA SER A 172 12.54 15.32 -36.93
C SER A 172 11.58 14.15 -36.74
N SER A 173 10.47 14.17 -37.47
CA SER A 173 9.57 13.02 -37.67
C SER A 173 10.24 11.96 -38.57
N PRO A 174 9.95 10.66 -38.39
CA PRO A 174 10.45 9.62 -39.28
C PRO A 174 9.58 9.49 -40.54
N SER A 175 10.23 9.47 -41.69
CA SER A 175 9.66 9.17 -43.00
C SER A 175 9.43 7.66 -43.16
N LEU A 176 8.28 7.32 -43.71
CA LEU A 176 7.95 6.02 -44.30
C LEU A 176 8.58 5.94 -45.68
N ASP A 177 9.25 4.82 -45.99
CA ASP A 177 9.22 4.23 -47.33
C ASP A 177 9.45 2.71 -47.24
N PRO A 178 8.94 1.92 -48.23
CA PRO A 178 8.67 0.50 -48.08
C PRO A 178 9.69 -0.42 -48.80
N ASP A 179 9.58 -1.70 -48.44
CA ASP A 179 9.89 -2.87 -49.28
C ASP A 179 11.35 -3.36 -49.39
N HIS A 180 11.67 -4.45 -48.67
CA HIS A 180 12.11 -5.74 -49.25
C HIS A 180 12.58 -6.76 -48.18
N GLY A 181 11.90 -7.92 -48.15
CA GLY A 181 12.48 -9.27 -48.16
C GLY A 181 13.37 -9.81 -47.02
N LEU A 182 12.73 -10.53 -46.07
CA LEU A 182 13.03 -11.91 -45.61
C LEU A 182 14.42 -12.32 -45.01
N PRO A 183 14.50 -13.43 -44.22
CA PRO A 183 15.11 -13.45 -42.88
C PRO A 183 16.34 -14.36 -42.73
N HIS A 184 17.18 -14.16 -41.69
CA HIS A 184 17.87 -15.21 -40.90
C HIS A 184 18.69 -14.65 -39.69
N PRO A 185 19.31 -15.45 -38.79
CA PRO A 185 18.98 -15.48 -37.36
C PRO A 185 20.14 -15.07 -36.41
N ASP A 186 19.90 -15.27 -35.11
CA ASP A 186 20.87 -15.43 -34.02
C ASP A 186 21.63 -14.20 -33.47
N SER A 187 21.22 -13.76 -32.28
CA SER A 187 22.20 -13.48 -31.22
C SER A 187 21.61 -13.70 -29.83
N LYS A 188 22.14 -14.74 -29.18
CA LYS A 188 21.97 -15.15 -27.79
C LYS A 188 22.43 -14.07 -26.81
N LYS A 189 21.69 -13.87 -25.71
CA LYS A 189 22.28 -13.44 -24.43
C LYS A 189 21.71 -14.28 -23.30
N MET A 190 22.55 -15.18 -22.80
CA MET A 190 22.35 -15.95 -21.58
C MET A 190 22.35 -15.02 -20.36
N ARG A 191 21.45 -15.26 -19.42
CA ARG A 191 21.79 -15.09 -18.01
C ARG A 191 21.24 -16.25 -17.20
N LYS A 192 22.21 -16.94 -16.60
CA LYS A 192 22.18 -18.13 -15.76
C LYS A 192 21.80 -17.72 -14.33
N GLY A 193 21.05 -18.56 -13.62
CA GLY A 193 20.74 -18.38 -12.20
C GLY A 193 19.54 -19.18 -11.73
N GLU A 194 19.66 -20.50 -11.76
CA GLU A 194 18.87 -21.43 -10.95
C GLU A 194 19.13 -21.15 -9.46
N GLU A 195 18.09 -21.14 -8.62
CA GLU A 195 18.10 -22.01 -7.44
C GLU A 195 16.65 -22.29 -6.99
N SER A 196 16.38 -23.59 -7.00
CA SER A 196 15.17 -24.26 -6.53
C SER A 196 15.11 -24.23 -5.01
N SER A 197 13.95 -23.89 -4.44
CA SER A 197 13.64 -24.17 -3.05
C SER A 197 12.18 -24.59 -2.94
N GLU A 198 11.96 -25.88 -3.13
CA GLU A 198 10.79 -26.58 -2.60
C GLU A 198 10.77 -26.46 -1.07
N SER A 199 9.65 -26.00 -0.50
CA SER A 199 9.32 -26.33 0.88
C SER A 199 7.81 -26.36 1.08
N ASP A 200 7.26 -27.56 0.92
CA ASP A 200 6.10 -28.05 1.67
C ASP A 200 6.36 -27.89 3.18
N PHE A 201 5.50 -27.16 3.89
CA PHE A 201 5.21 -27.48 5.29
C PHE A 201 3.80 -27.03 5.66
N ASP A 202 2.92 -28.01 5.56
CA ASP A 202 1.60 -28.10 6.18
C ASP A 202 1.74 -28.03 7.71
N SER A 203 1.05 -27.10 8.35
CA SER A 203 0.86 -27.05 9.80
C SER A 203 -0.45 -26.34 10.08
N GLU A 204 -1.52 -27.11 10.00
CA GLU A 204 -2.73 -26.87 10.78
C GLU A 204 -2.34 -26.91 12.27
N ASP A 205 -2.57 -25.82 12.99
CA ASP A 205 -2.63 -25.81 14.46
C ASP A 205 -3.72 -24.80 14.86
N GLU A 206 -4.93 -25.32 14.79
CA GLU A 206 -6.00 -25.20 15.80
C GLU A 206 -5.62 -24.39 17.06
N PHE A 207 -6.18 -23.18 17.18
CA PHE A 207 -6.42 -22.57 18.49
C PHE A 207 -7.75 -21.81 18.43
N GLU A 208 -8.83 -22.53 18.70
CA GLU A 208 -10.01 -21.97 19.33
C GLU A 208 -9.61 -21.44 20.72
N SER A 209 -9.78 -20.14 20.98
CA SER A 209 -10.24 -19.58 22.26
C SER A 209 -10.00 -18.07 22.30
N ALA A 210 -11.04 -17.31 22.69
CA ALA A 210 -11.10 -15.89 23.01
C ALA A 210 -11.59 -14.92 21.91
N GLU A 211 -12.78 -15.20 21.36
CA GLU A 211 -13.85 -14.18 21.36
C GLU A 211 -14.33 -14.13 22.84
N GLU A 212 -14.21 -13.03 23.58
CA GLU A 212 -15.16 -11.91 23.66
C GLU A 212 -14.49 -10.78 24.50
N GLU A 213 -14.15 -9.62 23.91
CA GLU A 213 -14.09 -8.32 24.63
C GLU A 213 -13.89 -7.18 23.62
N GLN A 214 -14.88 -6.95 22.74
CA GLN A 214 -14.84 -5.82 21.80
C GLN A 214 -16.23 -5.26 21.50
N VAL A 215 -16.96 -4.76 22.49
CA VAL A 215 -17.89 -3.63 22.31
C VAL A 215 -18.08 -2.95 23.66
N GLU A 216 -17.34 -1.86 23.93
CA GLU A 216 -17.89 -0.70 24.66
C GLU A 216 -16.88 0.46 24.70
N GLU A 217 -17.42 1.65 24.40
CA GLU A 217 -16.86 2.96 24.77
C GLU A 217 -15.71 3.55 23.94
N MET A 218 -16.01 3.86 22.66
CA MET A 218 -15.55 5.14 22.09
C MET A 218 -16.56 6.23 22.43
N ILE A 219 -16.48 6.77 23.66
CA ILE A 219 -17.02 8.10 23.96
C ILE A 219 -15.84 9.06 23.99
N VAL A 220 -15.97 10.06 23.13
CA VAL A 220 -15.15 11.26 23.05
C VAL A 220 -15.33 12.04 24.34
N ASP A 221 -14.24 12.32 25.07
CA ASP A 221 -14.22 13.48 25.95
C ASP A 221 -12.86 14.18 25.93
N GLU A 222 -12.92 15.36 25.33
CA GLU A 222 -11.92 16.41 25.29
C GLU A 222 -12.06 17.25 26.56
N ILE A 223 -11.15 17.13 27.54
CA ILE A 223 -10.89 18.18 28.56
C ILE A 223 -9.44 18.11 29.08
N ARG A 224 -8.87 19.31 29.21
CA ARG A 224 -7.54 19.70 29.68
C ARG A 224 -7.13 19.14 31.06
N ARG A 225 -5.82 18.89 31.23
CA ARG A 225 -4.94 18.95 32.44
C ARG A 225 -3.85 17.87 32.25
N GLY A 226 -2.56 18.00 32.57
CA GLY A 226 -1.77 18.91 33.39
C GLY A 226 -0.48 18.16 33.72
N ARG A 227 0.65 18.87 33.70
CA ARG A 227 2.04 18.38 33.89
C ARG A 227 2.22 17.61 35.21
N HIS A 228 2.81 16.40 35.21
CA HIS A 228 3.63 15.92 36.34
C HIS A 228 4.54 14.68 36.13
N ASP A 229 4.93 14.28 34.91
CA ASP A 229 5.68 13.00 34.70
C ASP A 229 7.15 13.15 34.21
N GLY A 230 7.68 14.38 34.22
CA GLY A 230 9.02 14.68 33.67
C GLY A 230 10.20 14.23 34.52
N GLU A 231 10.03 14.07 35.84
CA GLU A 231 11.12 13.69 36.74
C GLU A 231 11.38 12.18 36.74
N ARG A 232 10.31 11.38 36.62
CA ARG A 232 10.40 9.91 36.60
C ARG A 232 11.02 9.37 35.31
N THR A 233 10.79 10.07 34.19
CA THR A 233 11.42 9.76 32.89
C THR A 233 12.90 10.17 32.85
N LYS A 234 13.32 11.21 33.57
CA LYS A 234 14.74 11.55 33.72
C LYS A 234 15.51 10.51 34.53
N ALA A 235 14.94 10.01 35.63
CA ALA A 235 15.56 8.96 36.44
C ALA A 235 15.78 7.67 35.65
N TRP A 236 14.78 7.22 34.88
CA TRP A 236 14.90 6.01 34.05
C TRP A 236 15.91 6.17 32.91
N ARG A 237 16.00 7.35 32.29
CA ARG A 237 17.01 7.64 31.25
C ARG A 237 18.43 7.64 31.84
N ALA A 238 18.63 8.16 33.05
CA ALA A 238 19.91 8.14 33.76
C ALA A 238 20.33 6.70 34.13
N GLU A 239 19.40 5.90 34.63
CA GLU A 239 19.62 4.48 34.96
C GLU A 239 19.97 3.65 33.71
N THR A 240 19.27 3.88 32.59
CA THR A 240 19.55 3.19 31.32
C THR A 240 20.92 3.60 30.74
N ALA A 241 21.33 4.85 30.93
CA ALA A 241 22.65 5.33 30.53
C ALA A 241 23.77 4.76 31.41
N ALA A 242 23.55 4.65 32.72
CA ALA A 242 24.47 4.00 33.66
C ALA A 242 24.68 2.52 33.30
N ASN A 243 23.60 1.78 33.05
CA ASN A 243 23.67 0.38 32.61
C ASN A 243 24.41 0.20 31.28
N ARG A 244 24.25 1.14 30.33
CA ARG A 244 25.02 1.11 29.07
C ARG A 244 26.50 1.39 29.29
N LYS A 245 26.84 2.30 30.20
CA LYS A 245 28.24 2.60 30.56
C LYS A 245 28.89 1.40 31.26
N GLU A 246 28.21 0.79 32.22
CA GLU A 246 28.68 -0.41 32.91
C GLU A 246 28.91 -1.58 31.93
N ARG A 247 28.01 -1.78 30.98
CA ARG A 247 28.17 -2.84 29.96
C ARG A 247 29.36 -2.59 29.05
N ARG A 248 29.64 -1.33 28.68
CA ARG A 248 30.84 -0.95 27.93
C ARG A 248 32.10 -1.19 28.75
N GLU A 249 32.09 -0.81 30.02
CA GLU A 249 33.22 -1.00 30.93
C GLU A 249 33.49 -2.48 31.21
N ARG A 250 32.45 -3.31 31.38
CA ARG A 250 32.58 -4.76 31.53
C ARG A 250 33.17 -5.44 30.29
N THR A 251 32.83 -4.94 29.10
CA THR A 251 33.39 -5.45 27.84
C THR A 251 34.84 -5.00 27.65
N ALA A 252 35.16 -3.76 28.06
CA ALA A 252 36.53 -3.25 28.08
C ALA A 252 37.41 -4.01 29.08
N ARG A 253 36.91 -4.31 30.29
CA ARG A 253 37.60 -5.16 31.28
C ARG A 253 37.82 -6.58 30.77
N LYS A 254 36.84 -7.17 30.08
CA LYS A 254 37.05 -8.48 29.43
C LYS A 254 38.14 -8.45 28.37
N ARG A 255 38.20 -7.38 27.56
CA ARG A 255 39.28 -7.20 26.57
C ARG A 255 40.65 -6.96 27.21
N GLN A 256 40.72 -6.22 28.31
CA GLN A 256 41.97 -6.04 29.05
C GLN A 256 42.42 -7.32 29.76
N ASN A 257 41.50 -8.08 30.37
CA ASN A 257 41.86 -9.37 30.99
C ASN A 257 42.26 -10.42 29.95
N SER A 258 41.59 -10.48 28.79
CA SER A 258 41.99 -11.40 27.71
C SER A 258 43.34 -11.03 27.08
N ALA A 259 43.80 -9.79 27.24
CA ALA A 259 45.14 -9.37 26.83
C ALA A 259 46.21 -9.62 27.90
N ARG A 260 45.80 -9.98 29.13
CA ARG A 260 46.69 -10.19 30.27
C ARG A 260 46.90 -11.68 30.59
N ASP A 261 45.89 -12.51 30.34
CA ASP A 261 46.02 -13.97 30.35
C ASP A 261 46.65 -14.43 29.03
N GLY A 262 47.95 -14.13 28.90
CA GLY A 262 48.81 -14.54 27.79
C GLY A 262 49.17 -16.01 27.87
N ASP A 263 48.17 -16.89 27.80
CA ASP A 263 48.42 -18.32 27.70
C ASP A 263 47.23 -19.00 27.02
N PHE A 264 47.29 -19.19 25.70
CA PHE A 264 46.85 -20.41 24.99
C PHE A 264 47.42 -20.37 23.56
N PRO A 265 47.76 -21.54 23.00
CA PRO A 265 48.90 -21.75 22.13
C PRO A 265 48.60 -21.41 20.68
N GLN A 266 49.67 -20.97 20.00
CA GLN A 266 49.81 -21.02 18.56
C GLN A 266 49.55 -22.44 18.07
N ASP A 267 48.43 -22.67 17.40
CA ASP A 267 48.48 -23.50 16.21
C ASP A 267 47.30 -23.25 15.27
N THR A 268 47.61 -23.32 13.98
CA THR A 268 46.72 -23.58 12.84
C THR A 268 45.96 -22.44 12.13
N VAL A 269 46.67 -21.94 11.11
CA VAL A 269 46.32 -21.74 9.68
C VAL A 269 45.39 -20.61 9.20
N ASP A 270 46.03 -19.76 8.38
CA ASP A 270 45.62 -19.11 7.12
C ASP A 270 44.16 -18.72 6.89
N MET A 271 43.96 -17.40 6.89
CA MET A 271 42.83 -16.77 6.21
C MET A 271 43.38 -16.06 4.96
N VAL A 272 43.17 -16.70 3.82
CA VAL A 272 43.61 -16.28 2.49
C VAL A 272 42.94 -14.97 2.07
N ASP A 273 43.78 -14.00 1.74
CA ASP A 273 43.48 -12.74 1.08
C ASP A 273 43.41 -12.98 -0.45
N LEU A 274 42.35 -12.54 -1.11
CA LEU A 274 42.18 -12.67 -2.56
C LEU A 274 41.86 -11.30 -3.17
N THR A 275 42.91 -10.54 -3.44
CA THR A 275 42.92 -9.44 -4.41
C THR A 275 44.20 -9.50 -5.25
N HIS A 276 44.08 -9.13 -6.54
CA HIS A 276 45.08 -9.04 -7.65
C HIS A 276 45.29 -10.31 -8.51
N ASP A 277 44.93 -10.27 -9.82
CA ASP A 277 45.68 -9.73 -11.02
C ASP A 277 46.82 -10.69 -11.40
N ASP A 278 47.25 -11.01 -12.63
CA ASP A 278 47.03 -10.68 -14.05
C ASP A 278 47.89 -11.73 -14.84
N ASP A 279 47.81 -11.73 -16.18
CA ASP A 279 48.70 -12.41 -17.17
C ASP A 279 48.65 -13.96 -17.25
N GLY A 280 48.67 -14.66 -18.40
CA GLY A 280 48.92 -14.32 -19.80
C GLY A 280 49.59 -15.52 -20.50
N ILE A 281 49.14 -15.84 -21.72
CA ILE A 281 49.93 -16.32 -22.88
C ILE A 281 50.08 -17.84 -23.22
N HIS A 282 49.90 -18.11 -24.55
CA HIS A 282 50.21 -19.23 -25.48
C HIS A 282 49.49 -20.60 -25.33
N GLU A 283 48.64 -21.06 -26.26
CA GLU A 283 48.78 -21.38 -27.71
C GLU A 283 49.24 -22.84 -27.96
N VAL A 284 48.42 -23.60 -28.70
CA VAL A 284 48.75 -24.60 -29.75
C VAL A 284 47.51 -25.49 -30.01
N SER A 285 47.04 -25.48 -31.26
CA SER A 285 46.13 -26.45 -31.92
C SER A 285 46.97 -27.49 -32.70
N PRO A 286 46.44 -28.54 -33.41
CA PRO A 286 45.06 -28.83 -33.80
C PRO A 286 44.63 -30.33 -33.66
N ALA A 287 43.39 -30.62 -34.10
CA ALA A 287 42.63 -31.89 -34.13
C ALA A 287 43.19 -32.99 -35.10
N PRO A 288 42.44 -34.01 -35.59
CA PRO A 288 41.28 -34.80 -35.09
C PRO A 288 41.48 -36.34 -35.24
N ARG A 289 40.57 -37.20 -34.72
CA ARG A 289 39.95 -38.39 -35.41
C ARG A 289 39.39 -39.49 -34.48
N THR A 290 38.12 -39.81 -34.76
CA THR A 290 37.43 -41.12 -34.90
C THR A 290 37.85 -42.40 -34.15
N SER A 291 36.81 -43.13 -33.72
CA SER A 291 36.58 -44.60 -33.86
C SER A 291 36.47 -45.46 -32.58
N ASN A 292 35.25 -45.99 -32.39
CA ASN A 292 34.89 -47.41 -32.18
C ASN A 292 35.58 -48.29 -31.12
N LYS A 293 34.73 -48.68 -30.14
CA LYS A 293 34.46 -50.07 -29.67
C LYS A 293 35.42 -50.69 -28.61
N PRO A 294 35.10 -51.85 -27.99
CA PRO A 294 34.48 -51.97 -26.66
C PRO A 294 35.29 -52.88 -25.68
N GLU A 295 34.62 -53.37 -24.63
CA GLU A 295 34.96 -54.50 -23.72
C GLU A 295 35.83 -54.24 -22.48
N SER A 296 35.20 -54.41 -21.30
CA SER A 296 35.51 -55.47 -20.32
C SER A 296 34.65 -55.22 -19.05
N ALA A 297 33.66 -56.06 -18.77
CA ALA A 297 33.74 -57.31 -18.02
C ALA A 297 33.98 -57.14 -16.50
N ALA A 298 32.90 -57.11 -15.71
CA ALA A 298 32.89 -57.72 -14.37
C ALA A 298 31.45 -57.96 -13.86
N LYS A 299 31.05 -59.25 -13.85
CA LYS A 299 30.50 -60.04 -12.71
C LYS A 299 29.36 -59.40 -11.88
N ARG A 300 28.28 -60.08 -11.47
CA ARG A 300 27.65 -61.40 -11.67
C ARG A 300 26.48 -61.44 -10.65
N LYS A 301 25.38 -62.13 -11.00
CA LYS A 301 24.36 -62.78 -10.11
C LYS A 301 23.55 -61.86 -9.17
N ASN A 302 22.24 -62.04 -8.96
CA ASN A 302 21.43 -63.24 -9.01
C ASN A 302 19.95 -62.88 -9.25
N SER A 303 19.29 -63.72 -10.06
CA SER A 303 17.86 -63.88 -10.25
C SER A 303 17.16 -64.42 -8.99
N SER A 304 15.90 -64.05 -8.77
CA SER A 304 14.84 -65.01 -8.39
C SER A 304 13.47 -64.35 -8.49
N GLU A 305 12.72 -64.67 -9.54
CA GLU A 305 11.26 -64.82 -9.45
C GLU A 305 10.96 -66.02 -8.55
N CYS A 306 9.93 -65.96 -7.72
CA CYS A 306 9.08 -67.11 -7.44
C CYS A 306 7.74 -66.64 -6.85
N GLU A 307 6.70 -67.21 -7.41
CA GLU A 307 5.29 -67.00 -7.24
C GLU A 307 4.73 -67.86 -6.08
N SER A 308 3.50 -67.51 -5.66
CA SER A 308 2.52 -68.35 -4.95
C SER A 308 2.46 -68.44 -3.41
N LEU A 309 1.31 -67.94 -2.95
CA LEU A 309 0.35 -68.53 -2.00
C LEU A 309 0.55 -68.40 -0.47
N ARG A 310 -0.58 -68.00 0.13
CA ARG A 310 -1.03 -67.83 1.53
C ARG A 310 -0.87 -69.08 2.43
N PRO A 311 -1.36 -69.11 3.70
CA PRO A 311 -1.40 -68.13 4.81
C PRO A 311 -0.97 -68.75 6.18
N ASP A 312 -1.00 -67.91 7.22
CA ASP A 312 -1.38 -68.25 8.61
C ASP A 312 -0.34 -68.82 9.61
N SER A 313 -0.63 -68.52 10.88
CA SER A 313 -0.05 -68.98 12.14
C SER A 313 1.17 -68.20 12.69
N GLY A 314 0.90 -67.53 13.81
CA GLY A 314 1.91 -66.93 14.66
C GLY A 314 2.68 -67.96 15.47
N PHE A 315 3.90 -67.60 15.87
CA PHE A 315 4.55 -68.20 17.02
C PHE A 315 5.57 -67.23 17.60
N SER A 316 5.35 -66.88 18.86
CA SER A 316 6.27 -66.13 19.71
C SER A 316 7.49 -67.01 20.03
N PHE A 317 8.71 -66.50 19.85
CA PHE A 317 9.85 -67.03 20.61
C PHE A 317 10.79 -65.91 21.06
N THR A 318 10.83 -65.79 22.38
CA THR A 318 11.76 -65.06 23.23
C THR A 318 13.19 -65.58 23.12
N GLY A 319 14.16 -64.67 23.09
CA GLY A 319 15.60 -64.94 23.31
C GLY A 319 16.34 -63.61 23.12
N LEU A 320 16.62 -62.80 24.15
CA LEU A 320 17.39 -63.07 25.36
C LEU A 320 18.79 -63.62 25.06
N PHE A 321 19.61 -62.82 24.38
CA PHE A 321 21.06 -62.79 24.60
C PHE A 321 21.52 -61.34 24.62
N GLY A 322 22.01 -60.92 25.78
CA GLY A 322 22.70 -59.67 25.97
C GLY A 322 24.17 -59.83 25.62
N GLU A 323 24.75 -58.80 24.99
CA GLU A 323 26.20 -58.65 24.95
C GLU A 323 26.61 -57.17 25.05
N ALA A 324 27.33 -56.94 26.14
CA ALA A 324 28.42 -55.99 26.37
C ALA A 324 28.46 -54.64 25.63
N ARG A 325 28.26 -53.59 26.45
CA ARG A 325 29.00 -52.32 26.50
C ARG A 325 30.14 -52.15 25.48
N SER A 326 29.88 -51.29 24.50
CA SER A 326 30.90 -50.41 23.93
C SER A 326 30.45 -48.96 24.17
N GLN A 327 31.04 -48.31 25.18
CA GLN A 327 30.93 -46.86 25.37
C GLN A 327 31.79 -46.16 24.32
N GLY A 328 31.38 -46.25 23.06
CA GLY A 328 31.88 -45.36 22.02
C GLY A 328 31.45 -43.95 22.36
N ASN A 329 32.41 -43.04 22.54
CA ASN A 329 32.20 -41.60 22.59
C ASN A 329 31.41 -41.17 21.35
N LYS A 330 30.08 -41.16 21.48
CA LYS A 330 29.18 -40.67 20.44
C LYS A 330 29.42 -39.17 20.36
N ARG A 331 30.17 -38.75 19.34
CA ARG A 331 30.24 -37.36 18.89
C ARG A 331 28.81 -36.82 18.93
N ALA A 332 28.59 -35.79 19.74
CA ALA A 332 27.29 -35.17 19.91
C ALA A 332 26.72 -34.92 18.52
N ARG A 333 25.68 -35.68 18.14
CA ARG A 333 24.96 -35.46 16.87
C ARG A 333 24.55 -34.00 16.89
N THR A 334 25.14 -33.22 16.00
CA THR A 334 24.81 -31.82 15.81
C THR A 334 23.32 -31.78 15.53
N ARG A 335 22.57 -31.17 16.45
CA ARG A 335 21.13 -30.94 16.25
C ARG A 335 20.99 -30.21 14.93
N SER A 336 20.03 -30.65 14.11
CA SER A 336 19.83 -30.05 12.79
C SER A 336 19.68 -28.52 12.94
N PRO A 337 20.25 -27.71 12.04
CA PRO A 337 20.16 -26.25 12.11
C PRO A 337 18.73 -25.73 12.29
N ALA A 338 17.74 -26.46 11.74
CA ALA A 338 16.31 -26.17 11.89
C ALA A 338 15.80 -26.34 13.35
N SER A 339 16.26 -27.34 14.08
CA SER A 339 15.91 -27.55 15.50
C SER A 339 16.41 -26.39 16.36
N THR A 340 17.64 -25.94 16.12
CA THR A 340 18.23 -24.80 16.85
C THR A 340 17.50 -23.50 16.54
N LYS A 341 17.10 -23.29 15.27
CA LYS A 341 16.31 -22.12 14.86
C LYS A 341 14.93 -22.09 15.52
N ARG A 342 14.16 -23.20 15.48
CA ARG A 342 12.84 -23.30 16.14
C ARG A 342 12.94 -23.02 17.65
N HIS A 343 13.97 -23.53 18.32
CA HIS A 343 14.18 -23.27 19.74
C HIS A 343 14.55 -21.80 20.04
N LEU A 344 15.33 -21.15 19.18
CA LEU A 344 15.64 -19.72 19.33
C LEU A 344 14.42 -18.83 19.06
N ASP A 345 13.60 -19.18 18.07
CA ASP A 345 12.37 -18.45 17.74
C ASP A 345 11.32 -18.63 18.86
N GLY A 346 11.18 -19.83 19.43
CA GLY A 346 10.37 -20.07 20.63
C GLY A 346 10.80 -19.19 21.80
N LYS A 347 12.11 -19.13 22.10
CA LYS A 347 12.65 -18.23 23.14
C LYS A 347 12.46 -16.74 22.83
N ARG A 348 12.41 -16.36 21.56
CA ARG A 348 12.18 -14.97 21.14
C ARG A 348 10.72 -14.59 21.35
N SER A 349 9.79 -15.47 20.95
CA SER A 349 8.35 -15.29 21.14
C SER A 349 7.99 -15.21 22.63
N GLU A 350 8.54 -16.11 23.45
CA GLU A 350 8.31 -16.11 24.90
C GLU A 350 8.80 -14.81 25.58
N ARG A 351 9.97 -14.29 25.18
CA ARG A 351 10.46 -12.98 25.66
C ARG A 351 9.57 -11.83 25.24
N GLN A 352 8.98 -11.91 24.04
CA GLN A 352 8.08 -10.87 23.54
C GLN A 352 6.73 -10.92 24.28
N ARG A 353 6.22 -12.12 24.56
CA ARG A 353 5.01 -12.33 25.39
C ARG A 353 5.22 -11.80 26.80
N LYS A 354 6.31 -12.20 27.45
CA LYS A 354 6.67 -11.71 28.80
C LYS A 354 6.79 -10.19 28.86
N ARG A 355 7.40 -9.57 27.84
CA ARG A 355 7.47 -8.09 27.75
C ARG A 355 6.11 -7.42 27.60
N ARG A 356 5.17 -8.07 26.91
CA ARG A 356 3.79 -7.58 26.76
C ARG A 356 3.04 -7.68 28.08
N GLU A 357 3.13 -8.84 28.74
CA GLU A 357 2.54 -9.09 30.07
C GLU A 357 3.07 -8.08 31.11
N GLU A 358 4.39 -7.88 31.21
CA GLU A 358 4.99 -6.88 32.12
C GLU A 358 4.49 -5.44 31.84
N LEU A 359 4.27 -5.10 30.57
CA LEU A 359 3.73 -3.79 30.18
C LEU A 359 2.25 -3.65 30.57
N GLU A 360 1.47 -4.71 30.44
CA GLU A 360 0.07 -4.74 30.84
C GLU A 360 -0.10 -4.68 32.35
N GLU A 361 0.70 -5.43 33.11
CA GLU A 361 0.72 -5.34 34.58
C GLU A 361 1.11 -3.94 35.03
N ARG A 362 2.13 -3.34 34.40
CA ARG A 362 2.52 -1.96 34.70
C ARG A 362 1.40 -0.97 34.39
N LYS A 363 0.66 -1.16 33.30
CA LYS A 363 -0.53 -0.35 32.96
C LYS A 363 -1.67 -0.57 33.95
N LYS A 364 -1.94 -1.80 34.38
CA LYS A 364 -2.94 -2.14 35.40
C LYS A 364 -2.61 -1.49 36.73
N GLY A 365 -1.35 -1.60 37.19
CA GLY A 365 -0.90 -0.95 38.43
C GLY A 365 -0.95 0.58 38.36
N TRP A 366 -0.67 1.18 37.20
CA TRP A 366 -0.85 2.63 37.01
C TRP A 366 -2.32 3.04 37.05
N ARG A 367 -3.21 2.26 36.39
CA ARG A 367 -4.67 2.49 36.44
C ARG A 367 -5.21 2.38 37.86
N GLN A 368 -4.81 1.35 38.61
CA GLN A 368 -5.21 1.17 40.01
C GLN A 368 -4.75 2.35 40.88
N LYS A 369 -3.50 2.81 40.72
CA LYS A 369 -3.01 3.98 41.48
C LYS A 369 -3.74 5.26 41.11
N LYS A 370 -4.05 5.47 39.83
CA LYS A 370 -4.82 6.63 39.39
C LYS A 370 -6.25 6.59 39.94
N PHE A 371 -6.88 5.41 39.91
CA PHE A 371 -8.19 5.18 40.50
C PHE A 371 -8.17 5.42 42.01
N GLN A 372 -7.16 4.92 42.72
CA GLN A 372 -7.01 5.10 44.15
C GLN A 372 -6.79 6.58 44.52
N ALA A 373 -5.93 7.29 43.78
CA ALA A 373 -5.72 8.73 43.99
C ALA A 373 -6.99 9.54 43.71
N PHE A 374 -7.77 9.15 42.71
CA PHE A 374 -9.06 9.75 42.41
C PHE A 374 -10.08 9.50 43.52
N MET A 375 -10.13 8.27 44.07
CA MET A 375 -11.00 7.96 45.21
C MET A 375 -10.59 8.72 46.48
N ASP A 376 -9.30 8.90 46.73
CA ASP A 376 -8.79 9.71 47.83
C ASP A 376 -9.11 11.21 47.66
N GLU A 377 -9.11 11.72 46.42
CA GLU A 377 -9.51 13.09 46.09
C GLU A 377 -11.01 13.30 46.34
N ILE A 378 -11.85 12.36 45.90
CA ILE A 378 -13.29 12.39 46.19
C ILE A 378 -13.56 12.34 47.69
N LEU A 379 -12.88 11.46 48.44
CA LEU A 379 -13.07 11.35 49.89
C LEU A 379 -12.60 12.59 50.66
N LYS A 380 -11.68 13.38 50.09
CA LYS A 380 -11.28 14.69 50.63
C LYS A 380 -12.26 15.81 50.30
N GLU A 381 -12.99 15.71 49.19
CA GLU A 381 -14.00 16.70 48.80
C GLU A 381 -15.36 16.49 49.48
N VAL A 382 -15.59 15.36 50.15
CA VAL A 382 -16.73 15.21 51.06
C VAL A 382 -16.52 16.17 52.24
N PRO A 383 -17.30 17.26 52.36
CA PRO A 383 -17.10 18.24 53.41
C PRO A 383 -17.27 17.55 54.76
N GLU A 384 -16.26 17.65 55.64
CA GLU A 384 -16.45 17.36 57.05
C GLU A 384 -17.59 18.26 57.53
N SER A 385 -18.74 17.63 57.79
CA SER A 385 -19.95 18.28 58.28
C SER A 385 -19.63 19.07 59.53
N VAL A 386 -19.45 20.38 59.33
CA VAL A 386 -19.19 21.37 60.35
C VAL A 386 -20.36 21.33 61.33
N HIS A 387 -20.08 20.84 62.54
CA HIS A 387 -20.89 21.08 63.71
C HIS A 387 -20.95 22.60 63.93
N ASN A 388 -22.14 23.13 63.66
CA ASN A 388 -22.49 24.52 63.81
C ASN A 388 -22.58 24.85 65.32
N ASN A 389 -21.53 25.43 65.89
CA ASN A 389 -21.60 26.11 67.19
C ASN A 389 -21.71 27.61 66.93
N GLY A 390 -22.90 28.13 67.22
CA GLY A 390 -23.35 29.47 66.90
C GLY A 390 -22.55 30.59 67.56
N GLU A 391 -22.54 31.69 66.82
CA GLU A 391 -21.92 32.97 67.07
C GLU A 391 -22.51 33.72 68.27
N ARG A 392 -21.67 34.61 68.80
CA ARG A 392 -21.92 35.65 69.80
C ARG A 392 -21.33 36.97 69.24
N PRO A 393 -21.62 38.14 69.83
CA PRO A 393 -22.67 39.05 69.37
C PRO A 393 -22.15 40.40 68.88
N THR A 394 -23.11 41.10 68.27
CA THR A 394 -23.18 42.45 67.71
C THR A 394 -22.52 43.62 68.47
N GLU A 395 -22.00 44.54 67.66
CA GLU A 395 -21.46 45.88 67.95
C GLU A 395 -22.47 46.84 68.60
N GLY A 396 -21.95 47.80 69.37
CA GLY A 396 -22.65 48.99 69.85
C GLY A 396 -21.66 50.13 70.13
N VAL A 397 -21.94 51.31 69.56
CA VAL A 397 -21.21 52.60 69.65
C VAL A 397 -22.28 53.67 69.95
N PRO A 398 -21.98 54.90 70.44
CA PRO A 398 -21.33 55.41 71.66
C PRO A 398 -22.37 56.20 72.53
N PRO A 399 -22.02 56.97 73.59
CA PRO A 399 -21.72 58.41 73.38
C PRO A 399 -20.77 59.08 74.41
N GLU A 400 -20.09 60.13 73.93
CA GLU A 400 -19.97 61.47 74.51
C GLU A 400 -19.70 61.65 76.02
N SER A 401 -18.50 62.15 76.37
CA SER A 401 -18.29 62.97 77.58
C SER A 401 -17.07 63.89 77.42
N GLY A 402 -17.25 65.15 77.83
CA GLY A 402 -16.41 66.30 77.49
C GLY A 402 -15.07 66.41 78.24
N PRO A 403 -14.18 67.32 77.79
CA PRO A 403 -12.85 67.48 78.34
C PRO A 403 -12.85 68.36 79.62
N PRO A 404 -12.23 67.91 80.72
CA PRO A 404 -11.92 68.74 81.88
C PRO A 404 -10.64 69.55 81.69
N ALA A 405 -10.53 70.63 82.48
CA ALA A 405 -9.50 71.65 82.46
C ALA A 405 -8.07 71.10 82.77
N PRO A 406 -7.01 71.77 82.25
CA PRO A 406 -5.63 71.30 82.36
C PRO A 406 -5.04 71.50 83.77
N GLU A 407 -4.69 70.37 84.41
CA GLU A 407 -3.83 70.33 85.59
C GLU A 407 -2.36 70.60 85.19
N PRO A 408 -1.63 71.46 85.91
CA PRO A 408 -0.30 71.95 85.53
C PRO A 408 0.85 70.93 85.71
N ASP A 409 0.55 69.62 85.80
CA ASP A 409 1.53 68.54 85.97
C ASP A 409 1.60 67.55 84.77
N ASP A 410 0.82 67.80 83.72
CA ASP A 410 0.81 67.00 82.48
C ASP A 410 1.94 67.37 81.49
N GLU A 411 2.55 68.54 81.66
CA GLU A 411 3.62 69.02 80.77
C GLU A 411 4.93 68.26 81.03
N ALA A 412 5.20 67.88 82.28
CA ALA A 412 6.33 67.02 82.65
C ALA A 412 6.18 65.59 82.12
N LYS A 413 4.96 65.02 82.15
CA LYS A 413 4.67 63.70 81.58
C LYS A 413 4.73 63.72 80.05
N ARG A 414 4.26 64.78 79.41
CA ARG A 414 4.39 64.98 77.95
C ARG A 414 5.86 65.11 77.54
N GLN A 415 6.67 65.85 78.29
CA GLN A 415 8.11 65.97 78.00
C GLN A 415 8.85 64.64 78.21
N ALA A 416 8.52 63.86 79.25
CA ALA A 416 9.07 62.52 79.44
C ALA A 416 8.69 61.55 78.31
N VAL A 417 7.44 61.57 77.83
CA VAL A 417 7.01 60.77 76.67
C VAL A 417 7.71 61.22 75.39
N ILE A 418 7.94 62.52 75.21
CA ILE A 418 8.69 63.04 74.07
C ILE A 418 10.16 62.64 74.16
N GLU A 419 10.81 62.68 75.33
CA GLU A 419 12.19 62.21 75.50
C GLU A 419 12.33 60.69 75.35
N GLU A 420 11.36 59.91 75.84
CA GLU A 420 11.33 58.47 75.65
C GLU A 420 11.10 58.12 74.17
N SER A 421 10.25 58.87 73.46
CA SER A 421 10.08 58.75 72.01
C SER A 421 11.36 59.12 71.25
N ARG A 422 12.13 60.09 71.76
CA ARG A 422 13.42 60.52 71.18
C ARG A 422 14.51 59.47 71.37
N ARG A 423 14.57 58.82 72.54
CA ARG A 423 15.44 57.66 72.77
C ARG A 423 15.05 56.49 71.87
N LYS A 424 13.76 56.21 71.74
CA LYS A 424 13.25 55.13 70.89
C LYS A 424 13.52 55.37 69.40
N LEU A 425 13.45 56.63 68.94
CA LEU A 425 13.87 57.02 67.60
C LEU A 425 15.38 56.89 67.39
N ALA A 426 16.20 57.26 68.38
CA ALA A 426 17.65 57.10 68.31
C ALA A 426 18.09 55.62 68.32
N ASP A 427 17.34 54.74 69.00
CA ASP A 427 17.55 53.29 68.96
C ASP A 427 17.11 52.70 67.61
N LEU A 428 15.97 53.16 67.04
CA LEU A 428 15.55 52.78 65.68
C LEU A 428 16.51 53.27 64.59
N GLU A 429 17.16 54.42 64.78
CA GLU A 429 18.22 54.90 63.87
C GLU A 429 19.51 54.09 63.99
N ARG A 430 19.82 53.54 65.18
CA ARG A 430 20.92 52.58 65.36
C ARG A 430 20.65 51.24 64.69
N ASP A 431 19.39 50.81 64.62
CA ASP A 431 18.97 49.56 63.96
C ASP A 431 18.66 49.72 62.46
N ARG A 432 18.52 50.96 61.99
CA ARG A 432 18.33 51.29 60.57
C ARG A 432 19.36 50.65 59.63
N PRO A 433 20.69 50.67 59.88
CA PRO A 433 21.66 50.00 59.00
C PRO A 433 21.49 48.47 58.98
N ILE A 434 21.07 47.86 60.09
CA ILE A 434 20.80 46.40 60.16
C ILE A 434 19.57 46.07 59.30
N TRP A 435 18.53 46.90 59.38
CA TRP A 435 17.32 46.74 58.56
C TRP A 435 17.59 46.99 57.06
N GLU A 436 18.39 48.00 56.72
CA GLU A 436 18.77 48.28 55.33
C GLU A 436 19.64 47.17 54.73
N GLN A 437 20.56 46.58 55.51
CA GLN A 437 21.32 45.41 55.08
C GLN A 437 20.42 44.18 54.88
N ALA A 438 19.52 43.90 55.82
CA ALA A 438 18.55 42.81 55.70
C ALA A 438 17.59 43.01 54.50
N GLN A 439 17.18 44.24 54.22
CA GLN A 439 16.35 44.58 53.06
C GLN A 439 17.12 44.39 51.74
N ARG A 440 18.39 44.81 51.67
CA ARG A 440 19.24 44.56 50.50
C ARG A 440 19.47 43.07 50.26
N GLU A 441 19.66 42.29 51.32
CA GLU A 441 19.81 40.84 51.21
C GLU A 441 18.53 40.17 50.69
N ARG A 442 17.34 40.61 51.15
CA ARG A 442 16.05 40.14 50.63
C ARG A 442 15.86 40.46 49.16
N VAL A 443 16.21 41.68 48.73
CA VAL A 443 16.13 42.06 47.31
C VAL A 443 17.10 41.25 46.46
N ALA A 444 18.36 41.10 46.90
CA ALA A 444 19.36 40.30 46.20
C ALA A 444 19.04 38.80 46.17
N ALA A 445 18.36 38.27 47.19
CA ALA A 445 17.86 36.90 47.22
C ALA A 445 16.66 36.72 46.27
N ALA A 446 15.73 37.68 46.25
CA ALA A 446 14.58 37.68 45.33
C ALA A 446 15.04 37.77 43.87
N GLU A 447 16.03 38.61 43.55
CA GLU A 447 16.59 38.72 42.21
C GLU A 447 17.28 37.42 41.76
N ARG A 448 18.03 36.76 42.66
CA ARG A 448 18.63 35.43 42.39
C ARG A 448 17.56 34.37 42.13
N ALA A 449 16.47 34.38 42.92
CA ALA A 449 15.35 33.45 42.72
C ALA A 449 14.68 33.65 41.35
N LEU A 450 14.40 34.91 40.96
CA LEU A 450 13.83 35.23 39.64
C LEU A 450 14.76 34.85 38.48
N ALA A 451 16.08 35.05 38.63
CA ALA A 451 17.06 34.63 37.64
C ALA A 451 17.11 33.09 37.47
N GLU A 452 17.00 32.35 38.58
CA GLU A 452 16.95 30.88 38.56
C GLU A 452 15.65 30.36 37.93
N GLU A 453 14.50 30.97 38.24
CA GLU A 453 13.23 30.62 37.60
C GLU A 453 13.27 30.87 36.09
N ARG A 454 13.86 31.99 35.65
CA ARG A 454 14.04 32.29 34.22
C ARG A 454 14.92 31.24 33.53
N ARG A 455 15.97 30.75 34.20
CA ARG A 455 16.81 29.64 33.69
C ARG A 455 16.02 28.33 33.61
N LYS A 456 15.25 27.98 34.64
CA LYS A 456 14.41 26.77 34.66
C LYS A 456 13.33 26.80 33.56
N LEU A 457 12.72 27.97 33.32
CA LEU A 457 11.74 28.13 32.25
C LEU A 457 12.38 27.96 30.86
N ALA A 458 13.56 28.56 30.63
CA ALA A 458 14.29 28.42 29.38
C ALA A 458 14.73 26.96 29.12
N GLU A 459 15.17 26.23 30.14
CA GLU A 459 15.53 24.82 30.01
C GLU A 459 14.29 23.94 29.70
N ARG A 460 13.15 24.20 30.37
CA ARG A 460 11.88 23.53 30.07
C ARG A 460 11.42 23.79 28.64
N GLN A 461 11.58 25.02 28.13
CA GLN A 461 11.28 25.34 26.73
C GLN A 461 12.18 24.57 25.75
N ARG A 462 13.49 24.49 26.01
CA ARG A 462 14.41 23.69 25.19
C ARG A 462 14.08 22.20 25.22
N GLN A 463 13.75 21.66 26.40
CA GLN A 463 13.34 20.25 26.52
C GLN A 463 12.03 19.98 25.78
N ALA A 464 11.04 20.87 25.89
CA ALA A 464 9.79 20.75 25.16
C ALA A 464 9.98 20.84 23.63
N GLN A 465 10.88 21.69 23.13
CA GLN A 465 11.21 21.77 21.71
C GLN A 465 11.85 20.47 21.20
N LEU A 466 12.83 19.92 21.92
CA LEU A 466 13.48 18.66 21.56
C LEU A 466 12.52 17.47 21.60
N GLU A 467 11.55 17.46 22.53
CA GLU A 467 10.54 16.41 22.58
C GLU A 467 9.53 16.54 21.44
N ARG A 468 9.12 17.76 21.08
CA ARG A 468 8.29 18.00 19.89
C ARG A 468 8.98 17.56 18.60
N GLU A 469 10.24 17.91 18.42
CA GLU A 469 11.02 17.50 17.24
C GLU A 469 11.16 15.97 17.14
N LYS A 470 11.38 15.29 18.27
CA LYS A 470 11.43 13.82 18.31
C LYS A 470 10.08 13.19 17.98
N ALA A 471 9.00 13.73 18.54
CA ALA A 471 7.64 13.24 18.27
C ALA A 471 7.29 13.41 16.79
N GLU A 472 7.60 14.57 16.20
CA GLU A 472 7.40 14.83 14.78
C GLU A 472 8.22 13.88 13.90
N ARG A 473 9.49 13.64 14.25
CA ARG A 473 10.34 12.68 13.52
C ARG A 473 9.83 11.25 13.62
N GLU A 474 9.30 10.84 14.77
CA GLU A 474 8.70 9.51 14.94
C GLU A 474 7.40 9.38 14.15
N GLN A 475 6.54 10.41 14.17
CA GLN A 475 5.31 10.45 13.39
C GLN A 475 5.61 10.35 11.89
N LYS A 476 6.53 11.18 11.37
CA LYS A 476 6.98 11.10 9.98
C LYS A 476 7.53 9.72 9.61
N ARG A 477 8.26 9.06 10.52
CA ARG A 477 8.74 7.69 10.27
C ARG A 477 7.60 6.67 10.19
N ARG A 478 6.58 6.78 11.06
CA ARG A 478 5.40 5.90 11.03
C ARG A 478 4.57 6.11 9.76
N GLU A 479 4.38 7.36 9.35
CA GLU A 479 3.67 7.70 8.11
C GLU A 479 4.43 7.14 6.89
N GLN A 480 5.75 7.32 6.83
CA GLN A 480 6.58 6.74 5.76
C GLN A 480 6.55 5.21 5.74
N GLU A 481 6.55 4.56 6.90
CA GLU A 481 6.47 3.09 7.00
C GLU A 481 5.10 2.57 6.55
N GLN A 482 4.01 3.25 6.91
CA GLN A 482 2.65 2.92 6.46
C GLN A 482 2.46 3.15 4.96
N GLU A 483 3.00 4.25 4.43
CA GLU A 483 2.96 4.51 2.99
C GLU A 483 3.79 3.48 2.22
N ALA A 484 4.98 3.13 2.71
CA ALA A 484 5.81 2.09 2.13
C ALA A 484 5.14 0.71 2.18
N ALA A 485 4.45 0.38 3.27
CA ALA A 485 3.69 -0.87 3.39
C ALA A 485 2.53 -0.92 2.38
N ARG A 486 1.72 0.15 2.31
CA ARG A 486 0.62 0.26 1.32
C ARG A 486 1.13 0.17 -0.11
N ARG A 487 2.25 0.80 -0.42
CA ARG A 487 2.88 0.74 -1.75
C ARG A 487 3.37 -0.67 -2.08
N ARG A 488 3.96 -1.40 -1.13
CA ARG A 488 4.39 -2.80 -1.32
C ARG A 488 3.21 -3.72 -1.58
N GLU A 489 2.15 -3.60 -0.78
CA GLU A 489 0.92 -4.38 -0.96
C GLU A 489 0.26 -4.12 -2.32
N GLN A 490 0.18 -2.85 -2.74
CA GLN A 490 -0.33 -2.49 -4.05
C GLN A 490 0.53 -3.06 -5.19
N GLN A 491 1.86 -2.98 -5.07
CA GLN A 491 2.78 -3.55 -6.07
C GLN A 491 2.65 -5.06 -6.17
N GLU A 492 2.54 -5.77 -5.04
CA GLU A 492 2.33 -7.22 -5.03
C GLU A 492 0.99 -7.60 -5.68
N ARG A 493 -0.08 -6.84 -5.40
CA ARG A 493 -1.39 -7.05 -6.02
C ARG A 493 -1.37 -6.82 -7.52
N GLU A 494 -0.72 -5.74 -7.97
CA GLU A 494 -0.55 -5.43 -9.40
C GLU A 494 0.30 -6.49 -10.10
N GLU A 495 1.39 -6.95 -9.48
CA GLU A 495 2.23 -8.01 -10.03
C GLU A 495 1.48 -9.34 -10.12
N ARG A 496 0.71 -9.70 -9.08
CA ARG A 496 -0.16 -10.89 -9.10
C ARG A 496 -1.20 -10.79 -10.22
N SER A 497 -1.87 -9.65 -10.35
CA SER A 497 -2.84 -9.41 -11.42
C SER A 497 -2.18 -9.49 -12.81
N ARG A 498 -0.97 -8.94 -12.96
CA ARG A 498 -0.21 -9.00 -14.22
C ARG A 498 0.21 -10.44 -14.55
N ARG A 499 0.70 -11.21 -13.57
CA ARG A 499 1.03 -12.62 -13.75
C ARG A 499 -0.21 -13.43 -14.16
N MET A 500 -1.35 -13.18 -13.52
CA MET A 500 -2.63 -13.82 -13.89
C MET A 500 -3.06 -13.47 -15.32
N ARG A 501 -2.94 -12.21 -15.74
CA ARG A 501 -3.22 -11.79 -17.13
C ARG A 501 -2.29 -12.48 -18.14
N GLN A 502 -0.99 -12.49 -17.86
CA GLN A 502 -0.01 -13.17 -18.71
C GLN A 502 -0.26 -14.68 -18.80
N GLN A 503 -0.67 -15.31 -17.69
CA GLN A 503 -1.08 -16.71 -17.71
C GLN A 503 -2.33 -16.90 -18.56
N LYS A 504 -3.37 -16.06 -18.39
CA LYS A 504 -4.60 -16.13 -19.19
C LYS A 504 -4.32 -15.97 -20.68
N GLU A 505 -3.52 -14.98 -21.06
CA GLU A 505 -3.04 -14.79 -22.44
C GLU A 505 -2.24 -15.99 -22.93
N ARG A 506 -1.33 -16.52 -22.10
CA ARG A 506 -0.58 -17.73 -22.44
C ARG A 506 -1.51 -18.91 -22.71
N TRP A 507 -2.67 -19.00 -22.05
CA TRP A 507 -3.64 -20.09 -22.28
C TRP A 507 -4.58 -19.85 -23.46
N SER A 508 -4.75 -18.59 -23.93
CA SER A 508 -5.64 -18.28 -25.05
C SER A 508 -5.06 -18.57 -26.44
N TYR A 509 -3.73 -18.61 -26.59
CA TYR A 509 -3.09 -18.72 -27.91
C TYR A 509 -2.50 -20.10 -28.20
N GLY A 510 -2.71 -20.66 -29.39
CA GLY A 510 -2.07 -21.90 -29.85
C GLY A 510 -2.90 -23.16 -29.60
N LEU A 511 -2.41 -24.31 -30.09
CA LEU A 511 -3.15 -25.57 -30.04
C LEU A 511 -3.45 -26.00 -28.59
N TRP A 512 -4.69 -26.38 -28.35
CA TRP A 512 -5.14 -26.85 -27.05
C TRP A 512 -4.96 -28.37 -26.97
N THR A 513 -4.03 -28.83 -26.14
CA THR A 513 -3.68 -30.25 -25.98
C THR A 513 -3.95 -30.72 -24.55
N THR A 514 -4.06 -32.03 -24.34
CA THR A 514 -4.23 -32.64 -23.01
C THR A 514 -3.16 -32.18 -22.02
N GLN A 515 -1.90 -32.15 -22.44
CA GLN A 515 -0.80 -31.70 -21.58
C GLN A 515 -0.97 -30.25 -21.16
N ARG A 516 -1.47 -29.39 -22.05
CA ARG A 516 -1.73 -27.98 -21.77
C ARG A 516 -2.91 -27.78 -20.82
N ALA A 517 -3.97 -28.58 -20.97
CA ALA A 517 -5.08 -28.62 -20.03
C ALA A 517 -4.60 -29.04 -18.63
N LEU A 518 -3.75 -30.07 -18.54
CA LEU A 518 -3.15 -30.51 -17.28
C LEU A 518 -2.25 -29.43 -16.64
N GLU A 519 -1.41 -28.75 -17.43
CA GLU A 519 -0.59 -27.64 -16.95
C GLU A 519 -1.46 -26.50 -16.41
N ARG A 520 -2.49 -26.07 -17.17
CA ARG A 520 -3.44 -25.06 -16.71
C ARG A 520 -4.11 -25.48 -15.40
N TYR A 521 -4.60 -26.71 -15.32
CA TYR A 521 -5.24 -27.24 -14.13
C TYR A 521 -4.31 -27.16 -12.91
N LYS A 522 -3.04 -27.59 -13.03
CA LYS A 522 -2.07 -27.56 -11.93
C LYS A 522 -1.79 -26.14 -11.44
N VAL A 523 -1.57 -25.20 -12.37
CA VAL A 523 -1.31 -23.79 -12.04
C VAL A 523 -2.51 -23.15 -11.36
N LEU A 524 -3.72 -23.34 -11.90
CA LEU A 524 -4.94 -22.81 -11.28
C LEU A 524 -5.25 -23.49 -9.94
N ALA A 525 -4.94 -24.78 -9.80
CA ALA A 525 -5.15 -25.53 -8.56
C ALA A 525 -4.31 -24.98 -7.40
N GLU A 526 -3.04 -24.66 -7.66
CA GLU A 526 -2.15 -24.05 -6.68
C GLU A 526 -2.61 -22.62 -6.31
N ALA A 527 -2.96 -21.82 -7.31
CA ALA A 527 -3.50 -20.47 -7.09
C ALA A 527 -4.82 -20.50 -6.29
N PHE A 528 -5.72 -21.42 -6.61
CA PHE A 528 -7.02 -21.57 -5.96
C PHE A 528 -6.92 -22.05 -4.50
N ASP A 529 -5.97 -22.93 -4.20
CA ASP A 529 -5.74 -23.40 -2.83
C ASP A 529 -5.08 -22.32 -1.96
N SER A 530 -4.18 -21.51 -2.52
CA SER A 530 -3.45 -20.46 -1.79
C SER A 530 -4.23 -19.15 -1.63
N THR A 531 -5.19 -18.86 -2.50
CA THR A 531 -5.92 -17.58 -2.51
C THR A 531 -7.02 -17.56 -1.44
N LYS A 532 -7.12 -16.46 -0.69
CA LYS A 532 -8.23 -16.20 0.23
C LYS A 532 -9.29 -15.36 -0.50
N PHE A 533 -10.23 -16.04 -1.12
CA PHE A 533 -11.33 -15.38 -1.83
C PHE A 533 -12.22 -14.64 -0.82
N THR A 534 -12.50 -13.37 -1.10
CA THR A 534 -13.44 -12.57 -0.34
C THR A 534 -14.28 -11.75 -1.30
N ARG A 535 -15.53 -11.48 -0.93
CA ARG A 535 -16.47 -10.72 -1.78
C ARG A 535 -15.96 -9.31 -2.13
N SER A 536 -15.15 -8.70 -1.28
CA SER A 536 -14.70 -7.30 -1.43
C SER A 536 -13.32 -7.14 -2.07
N SER A 537 -12.35 -8.02 -1.78
CA SER A 537 -10.97 -7.85 -2.25
C SER A 537 -10.65 -8.63 -3.52
N GLU A 538 -11.10 -9.88 -3.60
CA GLU A 538 -10.77 -10.84 -4.66
C GLU A 538 -11.94 -11.81 -4.83
N PRO A 539 -12.99 -11.38 -5.57
CA PRO A 539 -14.18 -12.20 -5.76
C PRO A 539 -13.85 -13.45 -6.58
N LEU A 540 -14.51 -14.56 -6.24
CA LEU A 540 -14.34 -15.81 -6.98
C LEU A 540 -15.08 -15.71 -8.31
N SER A 541 -14.33 -15.85 -9.42
CA SER A 541 -14.87 -15.92 -10.77
C SER A 541 -14.67 -17.31 -11.37
N PHE A 542 -15.50 -17.66 -12.35
CA PHE A 542 -15.50 -18.96 -13.02
C PHE A 542 -14.12 -19.38 -13.54
N ASP A 543 -13.38 -18.43 -14.12
CA ASP A 543 -12.06 -18.66 -14.73
C ASP A 543 -10.97 -19.05 -13.73
N LEU A 544 -11.16 -18.70 -12.44
CA LEU A 544 -10.18 -18.94 -11.38
C LEU A 544 -10.28 -20.34 -10.78
N VAL A 545 -11.40 -21.03 -11.01
CA VAL A 545 -11.60 -22.40 -10.52
C VAL A 545 -10.87 -23.38 -11.44
N PRO A 546 -10.08 -24.32 -10.90
CA PRO A 546 -9.33 -25.30 -11.69
C PRO A 546 -10.26 -26.42 -12.18
N TRP A 547 -11.11 -26.14 -13.16
CA TRP A 547 -12.02 -27.15 -13.73
C TRP A 547 -11.25 -28.27 -14.45
N PRO A 548 -11.45 -29.55 -14.07
CA PRO A 548 -10.75 -30.69 -14.68
C PRO A 548 -11.42 -31.09 -16.00
N VAL A 549 -11.29 -30.26 -17.04
CA VAL A 549 -11.87 -30.49 -18.37
C VAL A 549 -10.83 -30.31 -19.47
N LEU A 550 -11.08 -30.92 -20.64
CA LEU A 550 -10.22 -30.79 -21.83
C LEU A 550 -10.59 -29.61 -22.73
N HIS A 551 -11.65 -28.86 -22.42
CA HIS A 551 -12.09 -27.71 -23.23
C HIS A 551 -11.11 -26.53 -23.16
N SER A 552 -11.04 -25.77 -24.26
CA SER A 552 -10.23 -24.55 -24.35
C SER A 552 -10.84 -23.43 -23.50
N PRO A 553 -10.06 -22.68 -22.70
CA PRO A 553 -10.58 -21.63 -21.83
C PRO A 553 -11.22 -20.46 -22.59
N VAL A 554 -11.05 -20.37 -23.92
CA VAL A 554 -11.65 -19.30 -24.74
C VAL A 554 -13.12 -19.60 -25.08
N THR A 555 -13.48 -20.87 -25.20
CA THR A 555 -14.84 -21.31 -25.57
C THR A 555 -15.57 -21.98 -24.42
N PHE A 556 -14.88 -22.19 -23.30
CA PHE A 556 -15.37 -22.96 -22.16
C PHE A 556 -16.30 -22.14 -21.28
N THR A 557 -17.49 -22.67 -21.06
CA THR A 557 -18.57 -22.09 -20.25
C THR A 557 -18.96 -23.04 -19.12
N VAL A 558 -19.82 -22.60 -18.21
CA VAL A 558 -20.27 -23.44 -17.08
C VAL A 558 -21.04 -24.68 -17.57
N GLU A 559 -21.77 -24.55 -18.67
CA GLU A 559 -22.60 -25.62 -19.27
C GLU A 559 -21.75 -26.76 -19.83
N ASP A 560 -20.49 -26.48 -20.21
CA ASP A 560 -19.54 -27.48 -20.69
C ASP A 560 -18.99 -28.37 -19.56
N ILE A 561 -19.38 -28.12 -18.30
CA ILE A 561 -19.01 -28.93 -17.14
C ILE A 561 -20.05 -30.02 -16.93
N ASP A 562 -19.93 -31.07 -17.72
CA ASP A 562 -20.70 -32.30 -17.57
C ASP A 562 -19.87 -33.43 -16.92
N TRP A 563 -20.55 -34.52 -16.57
CA TRP A 563 -19.90 -35.69 -15.98
C TRP A 563 -18.83 -36.28 -16.93
N THR A 564 -19.15 -36.36 -18.22
CA THR A 564 -18.31 -37.02 -19.23
C THR A 564 -17.03 -36.25 -19.54
N SER A 565 -17.05 -34.91 -19.58
CA SER A 565 -15.85 -34.08 -19.78
C SER A 565 -14.84 -34.25 -18.64
N VAL A 566 -15.32 -34.38 -17.40
CA VAL A 566 -14.47 -34.62 -16.21
C VAL A 566 -13.84 -36.00 -16.27
N GLU A 567 -14.62 -37.05 -16.57
CA GLU A 567 -14.08 -38.41 -16.75
C GLU A 567 -13.04 -38.48 -17.87
N ASN A 568 -13.34 -37.85 -19.01
CA ASN A 568 -12.44 -37.78 -20.17
C ASN A 568 -11.11 -37.10 -19.81
N PHE A 569 -11.15 -36.00 -19.05
CA PHE A 569 -9.94 -35.32 -18.57
C PHE A 569 -9.07 -36.26 -17.74
N PHE A 570 -9.64 -36.93 -16.74
CA PHE A 570 -8.87 -37.83 -15.88
C PHE A 570 -8.37 -39.08 -16.62
N ALA A 571 -9.18 -39.64 -17.54
CA ALA A 571 -8.77 -40.75 -18.39
C ALA A 571 -7.55 -40.39 -19.26
N GLU A 572 -7.55 -39.22 -19.88
CA GLU A 572 -6.45 -38.73 -20.69
C GLU A 572 -5.22 -38.36 -19.85
N VAL A 573 -5.40 -37.75 -18.68
CA VAL A 573 -4.30 -37.44 -17.75
C VAL A 573 -3.64 -38.71 -17.20
N LYS A 574 -4.40 -39.79 -16.95
CA LYS A 574 -3.88 -41.10 -16.51
C LYS A 574 -2.82 -41.65 -17.48
N ARG A 575 -2.94 -41.35 -18.78
CA ARG A 575 -1.99 -41.78 -19.82
C ARG A 575 -0.68 -40.98 -19.81
N HIS A 576 -0.71 -39.76 -19.27
CA HIS A 576 0.42 -38.82 -19.27
C HIS A 576 1.16 -38.76 -17.94
N MET A 577 0.66 -39.41 -16.89
CA MET A 577 1.25 -39.39 -15.54
C MET A 577 1.61 -40.79 -15.06
N ARG A 578 2.59 -40.89 -14.17
CA ARG A 578 2.90 -42.15 -13.47
C ARG A 578 1.74 -42.50 -12.53
N GLY A 579 1.43 -43.78 -12.36
CA GLY A 579 0.29 -44.23 -11.55
C GLY A 579 0.26 -43.68 -10.12
N GLN A 580 1.42 -43.53 -9.46
CA GLN A 580 1.49 -42.94 -8.11
C GLN A 580 1.17 -41.44 -8.12
N ASP A 581 1.69 -40.69 -9.10
CA ASP A 581 1.42 -39.26 -9.24
C ASP A 581 -0.03 -39.01 -9.64
N TYR A 582 -0.60 -39.89 -10.45
CA TYR A 582 -2.02 -39.87 -10.80
C TYR A 582 -2.89 -40.07 -9.56
N LYS A 583 -2.55 -41.04 -8.69
CA LYS A 583 -3.27 -41.28 -7.44
C LYS A 583 -3.27 -40.07 -6.52
N THR A 584 -2.12 -39.44 -6.31
CA THR A 584 -2.02 -38.21 -5.47
C THR A 584 -2.74 -37.03 -6.12
N PHE A 585 -2.67 -36.92 -7.46
CA PHE A 585 -3.39 -35.91 -8.23
C PHE A 585 -4.91 -36.02 -8.08
N VAL A 586 -5.46 -37.23 -8.23
CA VAL A 586 -6.90 -37.49 -8.06
C VAL A 586 -7.34 -37.24 -6.62
N GLU A 587 -6.55 -37.66 -5.62
CA GLU A 587 -6.85 -37.41 -4.21
C GLU A 587 -6.89 -35.92 -3.87
N LYS A 588 -5.92 -35.13 -4.34
CA LYS A 588 -5.93 -33.67 -4.16
C LYS A 588 -7.12 -33.03 -4.87
N SER A 589 -7.44 -33.48 -6.08
CA SER A 589 -8.58 -32.98 -6.86
C SER A 589 -9.92 -33.27 -6.18
N HIS A 590 -10.11 -34.50 -5.70
CA HIS A 590 -11.29 -34.92 -4.94
C HIS A 590 -11.48 -34.07 -3.68
N ARG A 591 -10.41 -33.87 -2.88
CA ARG A 591 -10.46 -33.00 -1.69
C ARG A 591 -10.78 -31.55 -2.06
N ARG A 592 -10.28 -31.06 -3.19
CA ARG A 592 -10.50 -29.67 -3.64
C ARG A 592 -11.93 -29.41 -4.04
N PHE A 593 -12.59 -30.36 -4.70
CA PHE A 593 -13.99 -30.25 -5.12
C PHE A 593 -14.98 -30.82 -4.10
N HIS A 594 -14.54 -31.13 -2.87
CA HIS A 594 -15.46 -31.59 -1.84
C HIS A 594 -16.46 -30.47 -1.45
N PRO A 595 -17.78 -30.74 -1.43
CA PRO A 595 -18.79 -29.72 -1.12
C PRO A 595 -18.53 -29.04 0.23
N ASP A 596 -18.19 -29.81 1.27
CA ASP A 596 -17.92 -29.26 2.60
C ASP A 596 -16.71 -28.32 2.61
N ARG A 597 -15.69 -28.57 1.76
CA ARG A 597 -14.52 -27.69 1.68
C ARG A 597 -14.88 -26.36 1.02
N TRP A 598 -15.74 -26.39 0.00
CA TRP A 598 -16.23 -25.17 -0.64
C TRP A 598 -17.10 -24.33 0.30
N ARG A 599 -17.98 -24.99 1.08
CA ARG A 599 -18.81 -24.34 2.10
C ARG A 599 -17.98 -23.81 3.26
N GLY A 600 -17.06 -24.61 3.80
CA GLY A 600 -16.18 -24.22 4.91
C GLY A 600 -15.21 -23.08 4.57
N ARG A 601 -14.82 -22.95 3.29
CA ARG A 601 -14.03 -21.80 2.81
C ARG A 601 -14.87 -20.58 2.42
N GLY A 602 -16.20 -20.65 2.47
CA GLY A 602 -17.09 -19.57 2.04
C GLY A 602 -16.92 -19.20 0.56
N LEU A 603 -16.53 -20.16 -0.29
CA LEU A 603 -16.21 -19.87 -1.70
C LEU A 603 -17.42 -19.37 -2.48
N PHE A 604 -18.61 -19.90 -2.18
CA PHE A 604 -19.86 -19.46 -2.78
C PHE A 604 -20.23 -18.03 -2.36
N ASP A 605 -19.88 -17.61 -1.14
CA ASP A 605 -20.13 -16.25 -0.65
C ASP A 605 -19.16 -15.21 -1.25
N ALA A 606 -18.03 -15.67 -1.78
CA ALA A 606 -17.07 -14.83 -2.49
C ALA A 606 -17.48 -14.54 -3.95
N VAL A 607 -18.53 -15.19 -4.47
CA VAL A 607 -19.06 -14.93 -5.82
C VAL A 607 -19.93 -13.67 -5.79
N LEU A 608 -19.70 -12.73 -6.71
CA LEU A 608 -20.39 -11.43 -6.70
C LEU A 608 -21.87 -11.51 -7.08
N LYS A 609 -22.21 -12.37 -8.05
CA LYS A 609 -23.56 -12.50 -8.63
C LYS A 609 -24.22 -13.80 -8.15
N GLU A 610 -25.47 -13.70 -7.75
CA GLU A 610 -26.22 -14.85 -7.20
C GLU A 610 -26.53 -15.92 -8.26
N ASP A 611 -26.78 -15.51 -9.52
CA ASP A 611 -27.02 -16.45 -10.62
C ASP A 611 -25.76 -17.30 -10.89
N HIS A 612 -24.59 -16.64 -10.98
CA HIS A 612 -23.31 -17.33 -11.15
C HIS A 612 -22.97 -18.22 -9.94
N ARG A 613 -23.39 -17.84 -8.73
CA ARG A 613 -23.19 -18.66 -7.52
C ARG A 613 -23.92 -20.00 -7.66
N SER A 614 -25.19 -19.96 -8.07
CA SER A 614 -26.02 -21.16 -8.26
C SER A 614 -25.41 -22.07 -9.35
N GLU A 615 -24.98 -21.48 -10.47
CA GLU A 615 -24.30 -22.19 -11.56
C GLU A 615 -22.99 -22.84 -11.11
N LEU A 616 -22.16 -22.11 -10.35
CA LEU A 616 -20.90 -22.62 -9.80
C LEU A 616 -21.11 -23.75 -8.80
N GLU A 617 -22.16 -23.70 -7.96
CA GLU A 617 -22.48 -24.77 -7.02
C GLU A 617 -22.88 -26.05 -7.76
N VAL A 618 -23.72 -25.95 -8.79
CA VAL A 618 -24.08 -27.09 -9.63
C VAL A 618 -22.85 -27.69 -10.30
N ALA A 619 -22.01 -26.86 -10.95
CA ALA A 619 -20.80 -27.31 -11.62
C ALA A 619 -19.80 -27.98 -10.65
N ALA A 620 -19.56 -27.38 -9.48
CA ALA A 620 -18.69 -27.95 -8.46
C ALA A 620 -19.19 -29.30 -7.94
N ASN A 621 -20.50 -29.42 -7.73
CA ASN A 621 -21.14 -30.67 -7.32
C ASN A 621 -21.03 -31.75 -8.41
N THR A 622 -21.25 -31.40 -9.68
CA THR A 622 -21.06 -32.32 -10.82
C THR A 622 -19.63 -32.86 -10.86
N VAL A 623 -18.63 -31.98 -10.72
CA VAL A 623 -17.21 -32.38 -10.68
C VAL A 623 -16.92 -33.27 -9.47
N ALA A 624 -17.45 -32.94 -8.28
CA ALA A 624 -17.26 -33.74 -7.07
C ALA A 624 -17.81 -35.17 -7.24
N GLN A 625 -19.01 -35.28 -7.79
CA GLN A 625 -19.67 -36.56 -8.03
C GLN A 625 -18.91 -37.39 -9.08
N ALA A 626 -18.48 -36.77 -10.19
CA ALA A 626 -17.72 -37.44 -11.25
C ALA A 626 -16.33 -37.91 -10.78
N ILE A 627 -15.64 -37.15 -9.92
CA ILE A 627 -14.31 -37.54 -9.39
C ILE A 627 -14.41 -38.68 -8.37
N THR A 628 -15.53 -38.78 -7.64
CA THR A 628 -15.70 -39.78 -6.56
C THR A 628 -15.43 -41.22 -6.99
N PRO A 629 -16.02 -41.77 -8.08
CA PRO A 629 -15.71 -43.13 -8.52
C PRO A 629 -14.24 -43.28 -8.98
N ILE A 630 -13.69 -42.29 -9.69
CA ILE A 630 -12.30 -42.28 -10.15
C ILE A 630 -11.32 -42.35 -8.96
N TRP A 631 -11.64 -41.61 -7.89
CA TRP A 631 -10.86 -41.61 -6.66
C TRP A 631 -10.91 -42.96 -5.92
N ARG A 632 -12.08 -43.62 -5.87
CA ARG A 632 -12.22 -44.96 -5.28
C ARG A 632 -11.38 -45.99 -6.03
N GLU A 633 -11.45 -45.99 -7.37
CA GLU A 633 -10.63 -46.84 -8.23
C GLU A 633 -9.13 -46.58 -7.99
N ALA A 634 -8.71 -45.32 -7.96
CA ALA A 634 -7.31 -44.94 -7.72
C ALA A 634 -6.81 -45.33 -6.32
N LYS A 635 -7.70 -45.40 -5.31
CA LYS A 635 -7.36 -45.93 -3.98
C LYS A 635 -7.30 -47.45 -3.92
N GLY A 636 -7.81 -48.17 -4.91
CA GLY A 636 -7.91 -49.63 -4.92
C GLY A 636 -8.99 -50.16 -3.97
N ARG A 637 -10.09 -49.41 -3.82
CA ARG A 637 -11.26 -49.78 -3.00
C ARG A 637 -12.42 -50.26 -3.83
#